data_AF-A0A348XLQ1-F1
#
_entry.id   AF-A0A348XLQ1-F1
#
_cell.length_a   1.000
_cell.length_b   1.000
_cell.length_c   1.000
_cell.angle_alpha   90.00
_cell.angle_beta   90.00
_cell.angle_gamma   90.00
#
_symmetry.space_group_name_H-M   'P 1'
#
loop_
_entity.id
_entity.type
_entity.pdbx_description
1 polymer ?
#
loop_
_entity_poly.entity_id
_entity_poly.type
_entity_poly.pdbx_seq_one_letter_code
_entity_poly.pdbx_strand_id
1 'polypeptide(L)'
;MSKFLSALVWFALVTAVQAQTGANEAYRAHQMIQRAQAYLEAGNTDPGVKLLQDVPRLFPTSEVRFQARLALGEYFFKQRQFPDALDELMWLKRAEDEVVQAEGMYRTGICYYEMNDYDKAFIALRKVTNDFPWSVWANEAFYYVGLCHFKMKRWARAYDALQMVGVSVPTNVEQTIGEAGRRIWVKVSDRDLVTVLHQEGASVQVQVEAESGDREQLALHALGSAGTAYLGSLEVVPGAPISGDHVLQFLGREAIKVVYVDETTADGESSQKLLTTLRLASTASIGFTDGAFRDYVQSARLNHELFVRLKDFDGNQTEQRDTLTVTVRSEFEVEPEDDDLIGLDLTSVSALYEPRDSVTITLTETDSHSGTFTAQLRPVPARQGDGQVKVDDGVLHAQIGDRIVAVYEDELRPMAEAPVPILAAVMVLDESQQDVEITQWVVKDVELKAEKHLIESQIHLRLGQIFKEVGLQQKADEKAVEGLDRIAEVIRLAINGNLPQATLEDAFHTKWDLLLVQDDLRGAVDTCNTLLRMYPESRIADRALLQIGKAKLASDYEADWPEASGVFSAVLRLTQSELKAEAQFCLAQSFEKIAYAKQKNVETRVLPQNSVLAYKACANTYPESAFAGQSLEKVVQFYIETEDYQRAVDLMELVFQDFVDASFLDVMLLKWAVAVHKMGNPELARVKLNQLIAEYPNSKVIRTAMRFRDAL
;
A
#
# COMPACT_ATOMS: atom_id res chain seq x y z
N MET A 1 -52.44 36.96 39.27
CA MET A 1 -52.61 36.02 38.14
C MET A 1 -52.54 36.71 36.77
N SER A 2 -53.29 37.81 36.51
CA SER A 2 -53.29 38.51 35.21
C SER A 2 -51.91 38.97 34.69
N LYS A 3 -51.03 39.54 35.54
CA LYS A 3 -49.68 39.97 35.15
C LYS A 3 -48.70 38.82 34.82
N PHE A 4 -48.95 37.61 35.34
CA PHE A 4 -48.12 36.43 35.10
C PHE A 4 -48.49 35.76 33.77
N LEU A 5 -49.79 35.68 33.44
CA LEU A 5 -50.23 35.21 32.12
C LEU A 5 -49.79 36.14 30.98
N SER A 6 -49.83 37.47 31.18
CA SER A 6 -49.36 38.41 30.16
C SER A 6 -47.85 38.32 29.93
N ALA A 7 -47.06 38.04 30.96
CA ALA A 7 -45.62 37.85 30.84
C ALA A 7 -45.27 36.55 30.09
N LEU A 8 -45.99 35.46 30.34
CA LEU A 8 -45.84 34.18 29.63
C LEU A 8 -46.22 34.28 28.15
N VAL A 9 -47.32 34.97 27.83
CA VAL A 9 -47.74 35.20 26.43
C VAL A 9 -46.76 36.11 25.70
N TRP A 10 -46.26 37.16 26.37
CA TRP A 10 -45.25 38.04 25.77
C TRP A 10 -43.91 37.33 25.57
N PHE A 11 -43.48 36.49 26.53
CA PHE A 11 -42.29 35.65 26.39
C PHE A 11 -42.45 34.66 25.22
N ALA A 12 -43.59 33.97 25.13
CA ALA A 12 -43.88 33.05 24.02
C ALA A 12 -43.94 33.75 22.65
N LEU A 13 -44.46 34.98 22.58
CA LEU A 13 -44.49 35.78 21.36
C LEU A 13 -43.09 36.26 20.96
N VAL A 14 -42.28 36.68 21.93
CA VAL A 14 -40.89 37.11 21.70
C VAL A 14 -40.04 35.93 21.23
N THR A 15 -40.18 34.74 21.84
CA THR A 15 -39.48 33.53 21.41
C THR A 15 -39.92 33.08 20.01
N ALA A 16 -41.21 33.18 19.68
CA ALA A 16 -41.72 32.82 18.35
C ALA A 16 -41.24 33.79 17.27
N VAL A 17 -41.19 35.09 17.56
CA VAL A 17 -40.65 36.11 16.63
C VAL A 17 -39.13 35.94 16.46
N GLN A 18 -38.39 35.66 17.53
CA GLN A 18 -36.95 35.39 17.48
C GLN A 18 -36.62 34.12 16.68
N ALA A 19 -37.41 33.05 16.83
CA ALA A 19 -37.28 31.84 16.04
C ALA A 19 -37.55 32.08 14.55
N GLN A 20 -38.59 32.86 14.22
CA GLN A 20 -38.93 33.21 12.83
C GLN A 20 -37.86 34.10 12.17
N THR A 21 -37.26 35.04 12.90
CA THR A 21 -36.15 35.87 12.40
C THR A 21 -34.87 35.06 12.20
N GLY A 22 -34.55 34.16 13.14
CA GLY A 22 -33.38 33.27 13.02
C GLY A 22 -33.47 32.30 11.84
N ALA A 23 -34.67 31.75 11.56
CA ALA A 23 -34.90 30.90 10.39
C ALA A 23 -34.73 31.65 9.06
N ASN A 24 -35.13 32.92 9.00
CA ASN A 24 -34.99 33.75 7.81
C ASN A 24 -33.53 34.17 7.56
N GLU A 25 -32.77 34.45 8.64
CA GLU A 25 -31.33 34.70 8.58
C GLU A 25 -30.57 33.46 8.11
N ALA A 26 -30.88 32.29 8.67
CA ALA A 26 -30.28 31.01 8.25
C ALA A 26 -30.56 30.71 6.77
N TYR A 27 -31.79 30.92 6.30
CA TYR A 27 -32.14 30.71 4.89
C TYR A 27 -31.34 31.61 3.94
N ARG A 28 -31.20 32.91 4.26
CA ARG A 28 -30.42 33.86 3.47
C ARG A 28 -28.93 33.53 3.48
N ALA A 29 -28.39 33.11 4.64
CA ALA A 29 -27.00 32.67 4.76
C ALA A 29 -26.71 31.46 3.85
N HIS A 30 -27.59 30.45 3.83
CA HIS A 30 -27.44 29.28 2.95
C HIS A 30 -27.47 29.67 1.46
N GLN A 31 -28.37 30.57 1.05
CA GLN A 31 -28.40 31.05 -0.34
C GLN A 31 -27.10 31.76 -0.74
N MET A 32 -26.50 32.52 0.17
CA MET A 32 -25.22 33.17 -0.07
C MET A 32 -24.08 32.15 -0.21
N ILE A 33 -24.06 31.10 0.60
CA ILE A 33 -23.08 30.00 0.50
C ILE A 33 -23.23 29.26 -0.84
N GLN A 34 -24.45 28.86 -1.22
CA GLN A 34 -24.71 28.17 -2.49
C GLN A 34 -24.27 29.01 -3.69
N ARG A 35 -24.58 30.31 -3.68
CA ARG A 35 -24.15 31.23 -4.74
C ARG A 35 -22.63 31.37 -4.77
N ALA A 36 -21.99 31.41 -3.61
CA ALA A 36 -20.55 31.49 -3.52
C ALA A 36 -19.87 30.22 -4.06
N GLN A 37 -20.38 29.03 -3.72
CA GLN A 37 -19.91 27.75 -4.24
C GLN A 37 -20.03 27.68 -5.76
N ALA A 38 -21.17 28.10 -6.32
CA ALA A 38 -21.35 28.18 -7.77
C ALA A 38 -20.32 29.11 -8.46
N TYR A 39 -19.93 30.22 -7.83
CA TYR A 39 -18.86 31.08 -8.35
C TYR A 39 -17.49 30.40 -8.30
N LEU A 40 -17.19 29.65 -7.23
CA LEU A 40 -15.94 28.90 -7.09
C LEU A 40 -15.85 27.77 -8.13
N GLU A 41 -16.93 27.04 -8.37
CA GLU A 41 -17.03 25.98 -9.39
C GLU A 41 -16.88 26.53 -10.81
N ALA A 42 -17.43 27.71 -11.08
CA ALA A 42 -17.28 28.41 -12.36
C ALA A 42 -15.88 29.05 -12.56
N GLY A 43 -14.93 28.83 -11.64
CA GLY A 43 -13.57 29.38 -11.70
C GLY A 43 -13.47 30.87 -11.34
N ASN A 44 -14.57 31.50 -10.91
CA ASN A 44 -14.60 32.91 -10.52
C ASN A 44 -14.36 33.06 -9.01
N THR A 45 -13.09 32.96 -8.62
CA THR A 45 -12.67 32.77 -7.23
C THR A 45 -12.92 34.00 -6.34
N ASP A 46 -12.59 35.19 -6.80
CA ASP A 46 -12.66 36.43 -6.01
C ASP A 46 -14.07 36.75 -5.47
N PRO A 47 -15.14 36.75 -6.29
CA PRO A 47 -16.49 36.99 -5.78
C PRO A 47 -17.01 35.83 -4.94
N GLY A 48 -16.63 34.58 -5.23
CA GLY A 48 -17.00 33.41 -4.44
C GLY A 48 -16.44 33.49 -3.02
N VAL A 49 -15.12 33.70 -2.88
CA VAL A 49 -14.45 33.86 -1.58
C VAL A 49 -15.02 35.05 -0.81
N LYS A 50 -15.23 36.19 -1.47
CA LYS A 50 -15.79 37.38 -0.82
C LYS A 50 -17.20 37.13 -0.26
N LEU A 51 -18.05 36.45 -1.02
CA LEU A 51 -19.39 36.09 -0.55
C LEU A 51 -19.34 35.20 0.69
N LEU A 52 -18.45 34.20 0.73
CA LEU A 52 -18.28 33.37 1.92
C LEU A 52 -17.74 34.17 3.12
N GLN A 53 -16.80 35.11 2.91
CA GLN A 53 -16.26 35.97 3.97
C GLN A 53 -17.31 36.93 4.55
N ASP A 54 -18.29 37.33 3.75
CA ASP A 54 -19.37 38.22 4.17
C ASP A 54 -20.42 37.49 5.03
N VAL A 55 -20.62 36.17 4.87
CA VAL A 55 -21.63 35.41 5.62
C VAL A 55 -21.43 35.50 7.15
N PRO A 56 -20.24 35.24 7.73
CA PRO A 56 -20.02 35.40 9.17
C PRO A 56 -20.16 36.84 9.67
N ARG A 57 -20.00 37.85 8.80
CA ARG A 57 -20.13 39.27 9.13
C ARG A 57 -21.58 39.74 9.12
N LEU A 58 -22.35 39.27 8.14
CA LEU A 58 -23.75 39.64 7.94
C LEU A 58 -24.71 38.82 8.82
N PHE A 59 -24.33 37.58 9.16
CA PHE A 59 -25.13 36.66 9.97
C PHE A 59 -24.33 36.11 11.18
N PRO A 60 -23.84 36.96 12.08
CA PRO A 60 -22.93 36.56 13.16
C PRO A 60 -23.56 35.61 14.20
N THR A 61 -24.89 35.59 14.31
CA THR A 61 -25.69 34.74 15.22
C THR A 61 -26.16 33.45 14.58
N SER A 62 -26.10 33.33 13.25
CA SER A 62 -26.60 32.16 12.53
C SER A 62 -25.57 31.03 12.55
N GLU A 63 -25.95 29.81 12.96
CA GLU A 63 -25.04 28.65 12.96
C GLU A 63 -24.48 28.32 11.57
N VAL A 64 -25.20 28.73 10.51
CA VAL A 64 -24.80 28.62 9.10
C VAL A 64 -23.48 29.35 8.81
N ARG A 65 -23.09 30.32 9.64
CA ARG A 65 -21.78 30.99 9.53
C ARG A 65 -20.62 30.00 9.58
N PHE A 66 -20.75 28.88 10.30
CA PHE A 66 -19.71 27.86 10.39
C PHE A 66 -19.58 27.05 9.10
N GLN A 67 -20.68 26.84 8.36
CA GLN A 67 -20.62 26.23 7.02
C GLN A 67 -19.88 27.12 6.02
N ALA A 68 -20.07 28.44 6.09
CA ALA A 68 -19.32 29.37 5.24
C ALA A 68 -17.82 29.37 5.56
N ARG A 69 -17.46 29.33 6.86
CA ARG A 69 -16.06 29.22 7.30
C ARG A 69 -15.43 27.88 6.95
N LEU A 70 -16.19 26.80 7.04
CA LEU A 70 -15.77 25.48 6.57
C LEU A 70 -15.43 25.51 5.08
N ALA A 71 -16.33 26.05 4.24
CA ALA A 71 -16.11 26.19 2.80
C ALA A 71 -14.90 27.08 2.47
N LEU A 72 -14.66 28.17 3.23
CA LEU A 72 -13.44 28.97 3.10
C LEU A 72 -12.18 28.19 3.48
N GLY A 73 -12.23 27.46 4.58
CA GLY A 73 -11.15 26.58 5.02
C GLY A 73 -10.79 25.54 3.98
N GLU A 74 -11.78 24.88 3.38
CA GLU A 74 -11.60 23.94 2.27
C GLU A 74 -11.00 24.59 1.02
N TYR A 75 -11.48 25.78 0.67
CA TYR A 75 -10.94 26.54 -0.45
C TYR A 75 -9.45 26.85 -0.25
N PHE A 76 -9.08 27.42 0.88
CA PHE A 76 -7.68 27.73 1.20
C PHE A 76 -6.81 26.47 1.30
N PHE A 77 -7.36 25.38 1.84
CA PHE A 77 -6.68 24.08 1.88
C PHE A 77 -6.35 23.58 0.47
N LYS A 78 -7.30 23.63 -0.47
CA LYS A 78 -7.07 23.24 -1.87
C LYS A 78 -6.01 24.11 -2.56
N GLN A 79 -5.91 25.40 -2.19
CA GLN A 79 -4.87 26.31 -2.67
C GLN A 79 -3.52 26.14 -1.97
N ARG A 80 -3.39 25.15 -1.06
CA ARG A 80 -2.21 24.94 -0.19
C ARG A 80 -1.87 26.14 0.71
N GLN A 81 -2.84 27.01 0.97
CA GLN A 81 -2.75 28.12 1.91
C GLN A 81 -3.18 27.67 3.31
N PHE A 82 -2.38 26.78 3.90
CA PHE A 82 -2.71 26.15 5.19
C PHE A 82 -2.88 27.13 6.36
N PRO A 83 -2.12 28.22 6.49
CA PRO A 83 -2.34 29.21 7.56
C PRO A 83 -3.71 29.89 7.48
N ASP A 84 -4.13 30.31 6.27
CA ASP A 84 -5.42 30.95 6.06
C ASP A 84 -6.57 29.95 6.29
N ALA A 85 -6.38 28.69 5.88
CA ALA A 85 -7.31 27.61 6.16
C ALA A 85 -7.48 27.37 7.68
N LEU A 86 -6.37 27.35 8.43
CA LEU A 86 -6.37 27.18 9.89
C LEU A 86 -7.15 28.32 10.57
N ASP A 87 -6.92 29.56 10.16
CA ASP A 87 -7.58 30.73 10.74
C ASP A 87 -9.11 30.64 10.62
N GLU A 88 -9.64 30.12 9.51
CA GLU A 88 -11.07 29.90 9.33
C GLU A 88 -11.59 28.66 10.05
N LEU A 89 -10.87 27.53 9.97
CA LEU A 89 -11.27 26.25 10.57
C LEU A 89 -11.30 26.29 12.10
N MET A 90 -10.42 27.07 12.74
CA MET A 90 -10.40 27.18 14.22
C MET A 90 -11.68 27.79 14.80
N TRP A 91 -12.47 28.53 14.02
CA TRP A 91 -13.75 29.05 14.47
C TRP A 91 -14.81 27.97 14.69
N LEU A 92 -14.73 26.84 13.99
CA LEU A 92 -15.71 25.74 14.07
C LEU A 92 -15.74 25.11 15.47
N LYS A 93 -14.67 25.25 16.27
CA LYS A 93 -14.64 24.86 17.69
C LYS A 93 -15.66 25.61 18.56
N ARG A 94 -16.25 26.69 18.04
CA ARG A 94 -17.28 27.50 18.73
C ARG A 94 -18.70 27.18 18.24
N ALA A 95 -18.86 26.22 17.33
CA ALA A 95 -20.18 25.78 16.88
C ALA A 95 -20.93 25.08 18.02
N GLU A 96 -22.26 25.19 18.06
CA GLU A 96 -23.05 24.45 19.04
C GLU A 96 -23.13 22.95 18.70
N ASP A 97 -23.02 22.61 17.42
CA ASP A 97 -23.05 21.24 16.90
C ASP A 97 -21.69 20.54 17.04
N GLU A 98 -21.67 19.43 17.79
CA GLU A 98 -20.50 18.58 18.02
C GLU A 98 -19.95 17.96 16.72
N VAL A 99 -20.79 17.68 15.72
CA VAL A 99 -20.35 17.13 14.43
C VAL A 99 -19.52 18.17 13.67
N VAL A 100 -19.94 19.43 13.70
CA VAL A 100 -19.22 20.56 13.09
C VAL A 100 -17.94 20.86 13.85
N GLN A 101 -17.95 20.73 15.18
CA GLN A 101 -16.73 20.84 15.99
C GLN A 101 -15.72 19.74 15.63
N ALA A 102 -16.17 18.49 15.55
CA ALA A 102 -15.34 17.34 15.18
C ALA A 102 -14.72 17.51 13.78
N GLU A 103 -15.52 17.93 12.80
CA GLU A 103 -15.07 18.22 11.44
C GLU A 103 -14.00 19.31 11.41
N GLY A 104 -14.25 20.44 12.09
CA GLY A 104 -13.31 21.55 12.15
C GLY A 104 -11.99 21.17 12.82
N MET A 105 -12.04 20.39 13.89
CA MET A 105 -10.83 19.89 14.57
C MET A 105 -10.06 18.90 13.70
N TYR A 106 -10.75 18.01 13.00
CA TYR A 106 -10.15 17.06 12.06
C TYR A 106 -9.41 17.79 10.93
N ARG A 107 -10.09 18.73 10.25
CA ARG A 107 -9.49 19.51 9.15
C ARG A 107 -8.35 20.42 9.62
N THR A 108 -8.44 20.97 10.83
CA THR A 108 -7.33 21.67 11.48
C THR A 108 -6.12 20.75 11.64
N GLY A 109 -6.35 19.50 12.05
CA GLY A 109 -5.34 18.47 12.16
C GLY A 109 -4.65 18.14 10.83
N ILE A 110 -5.42 17.98 9.75
CA ILE A 110 -4.88 17.75 8.40
C ILE A 110 -4.04 18.95 7.93
N CYS A 111 -4.49 20.19 8.17
CA CYS A 111 -3.70 21.37 7.82
C CYS A 111 -2.31 21.34 8.49
N TYR A 112 -2.24 20.99 9.77
CA TYR A 112 -0.95 20.83 10.46
C TYR A 112 -0.11 19.68 9.90
N TYR A 113 -0.75 18.57 9.50
CA TYR A 113 -0.07 17.43 8.89
C TYR A 113 0.60 17.82 7.57
N GLU A 114 -0.10 18.53 6.70
CA GLU A 114 0.42 19.04 5.42
C GLU A 114 1.53 20.08 5.60
N MET A 115 1.49 20.84 6.71
CA MET A 115 2.58 21.75 7.11
C MET A 115 3.80 21.02 7.70
N ASN A 116 3.78 19.68 7.80
CA ASN A 116 4.76 18.84 8.47
C ASN A 116 4.91 19.11 9.99
N ASP A 117 3.95 19.81 10.61
CA ASP A 117 3.90 20.02 12.06
C ASP A 117 3.14 18.86 12.71
N TYR A 118 3.77 17.68 12.67
CA TYR A 118 3.13 16.43 13.09
C TYR A 118 2.76 16.43 14.58
N ASP A 119 3.45 17.18 15.44
CA ASP A 119 3.14 17.28 16.87
C ASP A 119 1.82 18.02 17.09
N LYS A 120 1.60 19.14 16.41
CA LYS A 120 0.32 19.86 16.47
C LYS A 120 -0.80 19.09 15.77
N ALA A 121 -0.50 18.45 14.63
CA ALA A 121 -1.45 17.59 13.93
C ALA A 121 -1.95 16.48 14.85
N PHE A 122 -1.02 15.75 15.49
CA PHE A 122 -1.35 14.71 16.46
C PHE A 122 -2.23 15.22 17.61
N ILE A 123 -1.90 16.38 18.20
CA ILE A 123 -2.69 16.94 19.30
C ILE A 123 -4.11 17.28 18.84
N ALA A 124 -4.26 17.87 17.65
CA ALA A 124 -5.56 18.24 17.10
C ALA A 124 -6.41 17.00 16.75
N LEU A 125 -5.82 16.02 16.05
CA LEU A 125 -6.50 14.80 15.62
C LEU A 125 -6.83 13.87 16.80
N ARG A 126 -5.96 13.77 17.79
CA ARG A 126 -6.22 12.98 19.00
C ARG A 126 -7.36 13.57 19.84
N LYS A 127 -7.59 14.89 19.78
CA LYS A 127 -8.79 15.47 20.38
C LYS A 127 -10.05 15.00 19.67
N VAL A 128 -10.03 14.87 18.34
CA VAL A 128 -11.18 14.32 17.61
C VAL A 128 -11.51 12.91 18.09
N THR A 129 -10.49 12.05 18.21
CA THR A 129 -10.70 10.65 18.62
C THR A 129 -11.04 10.48 20.10
N ASN A 130 -10.67 11.43 20.97
CA ASN A 130 -11.00 11.38 22.40
C ASN A 130 -12.34 12.06 22.72
N ASP A 131 -12.58 13.24 22.16
CA ASP A 131 -13.69 14.13 22.51
C ASP A 131 -14.93 13.80 21.65
N PHE A 132 -14.73 13.33 20.40
CA PHE A 132 -15.80 12.98 19.45
C PHE A 132 -15.65 11.56 18.87
N PRO A 133 -15.48 10.50 19.69
CA PRO A 133 -15.21 9.14 19.21
C PRO A 133 -16.33 8.50 18.38
N TRP A 134 -17.55 9.07 18.37
CA TRP A 134 -18.68 8.61 17.56
C TRP A 134 -18.82 9.34 16.23
N SER A 135 -17.97 10.34 15.96
CA SER A 135 -18.03 11.10 14.73
C SER A 135 -17.49 10.30 13.55
N VAL A 136 -18.05 10.49 12.35
CA VAL A 136 -17.49 9.94 11.10
C VAL A 136 -16.02 10.36 10.93
N TRP A 137 -15.67 11.55 11.43
CA TRP A 137 -14.31 12.09 11.42
C TRP A 137 -13.34 11.39 12.37
N ALA A 138 -13.81 10.59 13.33
CA ALA A 138 -12.94 9.87 14.27
C ALA A 138 -12.15 8.75 13.58
N ASN A 139 -12.79 8.01 12.67
CA ASN A 139 -12.11 6.96 11.88
C ASN A 139 -10.99 7.55 11.02
N GLU A 140 -11.28 8.63 10.29
CA GLU A 140 -10.26 9.33 9.49
C GLU A 140 -9.19 9.98 10.38
N ALA A 141 -9.56 10.52 11.54
CA ALA A 141 -8.58 11.07 12.49
C ALA A 141 -7.61 10.02 13.02
N PHE A 142 -8.06 8.78 13.30
CA PHE A 142 -7.15 7.68 13.67
C PHE A 142 -6.12 7.39 12.57
N TYR A 143 -6.51 7.49 11.30
CA TYR A 143 -5.60 7.29 10.16
C TYR A 143 -4.49 8.34 10.16
N TYR A 144 -4.87 9.62 10.28
CA TYR A 144 -3.87 10.70 10.34
C TYR A 144 -3.05 10.70 11.64
N VAL A 145 -3.59 10.23 12.78
CA VAL A 145 -2.81 10.01 14.01
C VAL A 145 -1.73 8.94 13.77
N GLY A 146 -2.10 7.84 13.13
CA GLY A 146 -1.18 6.80 12.69
C GLY A 146 -0.08 7.35 11.79
N LEU A 147 -0.45 8.12 10.77
CA LEU A 147 0.48 8.82 9.87
C LEU A 147 1.41 9.78 10.61
N CYS A 148 0.91 10.57 11.55
CA CYS A 148 1.75 11.47 12.36
C CYS A 148 2.82 10.66 13.11
N HIS A 149 2.44 9.56 13.77
CA HIS A 149 3.39 8.70 14.45
C HIS A 149 4.36 8.00 13.49
N PHE A 150 3.89 7.62 12.30
CA PHE A 150 4.72 7.05 11.25
C PHE A 150 5.80 8.04 10.80
N LYS A 151 5.43 9.30 10.50
CA LYS A 151 6.38 10.36 10.12
C LYS A 151 7.36 10.70 11.25
N MET A 152 6.92 10.60 12.51
CA MET A 152 7.77 10.74 13.70
C MET A 152 8.63 9.50 14.02
N LYS A 153 8.57 8.43 13.22
CA LYS A 153 9.29 7.16 13.43
C LYS A 153 8.90 6.43 14.72
N ARG A 154 7.68 6.66 15.22
CA ARG A 154 7.11 6.00 16.41
C ARG A 154 6.31 4.77 15.98
N TRP A 155 6.98 3.75 15.48
CA TRP A 155 6.41 2.59 14.78
C TRP A 155 5.28 1.88 15.54
N ALA A 156 5.51 1.50 16.81
CA ALA A 156 4.50 0.81 17.61
C ALA A 156 3.21 1.65 17.77
N ARG A 157 3.36 2.93 18.12
CA ARG A 157 2.21 3.83 18.28
C ARG A 157 1.50 4.14 16.96
N ALA A 158 2.24 4.15 15.85
CA ALA A 158 1.68 4.31 14.52
C ALA A 158 0.78 3.11 14.18
N TYR A 159 1.29 1.90 14.44
CA TYR A 159 0.53 0.67 14.24
C TYR A 159 -0.73 0.61 15.11
N ASP A 160 -0.61 0.88 16.41
CA ASP A 160 -1.75 0.88 17.34
C ASP A 160 -2.85 1.87 16.89
N ALA A 161 -2.46 3.05 16.40
CA ALA A 161 -3.41 4.04 15.90
C ALA A 161 -4.07 3.62 14.58
N LEU A 162 -3.33 3.00 13.66
CA LEU A 162 -3.88 2.49 12.39
C LEU A 162 -4.84 1.31 12.62
N GLN A 163 -4.61 0.48 13.64
CA GLN A 163 -5.56 -0.57 14.03
C GLN A 163 -6.93 -0.03 14.44
N MET A 164 -6.99 1.21 14.95
CA MET A 164 -8.25 1.86 15.34
C MET A 164 -9.03 2.45 14.16
N VAL A 165 -8.43 2.51 12.97
CA VAL A 165 -9.10 3.01 11.76
C VAL A 165 -10.17 2.02 11.32
N GLY A 166 -11.43 2.47 11.31
CA GLY A 166 -12.60 1.64 10.99
C GLY A 166 -13.28 1.04 12.23
N VAL A 167 -12.81 1.35 13.45
CA VAL A 167 -13.34 0.82 14.71
C VAL A 167 -14.31 1.80 15.39
N SER A 168 -14.34 3.08 14.98
CA SER A 168 -15.24 4.08 15.59
C SER A 168 -16.64 4.00 14.99
N VAL A 169 -17.65 3.77 15.83
CA VAL A 169 -19.05 3.57 15.44
C VAL A 169 -19.89 4.81 15.80
N PRO A 170 -20.70 5.36 14.87
CA PRO A 170 -21.68 6.40 15.19
C PRO A 170 -22.79 5.90 16.12
N THR A 171 -23.20 6.71 17.09
CA THR A 171 -24.17 6.38 18.15
C THR A 171 -25.61 6.16 17.68
N ASN A 172 -25.92 6.38 16.40
CA ASN A 172 -27.30 6.41 15.90
C ASN A 172 -27.75 5.13 15.18
N VAL A 173 -27.05 4.00 15.38
CA VAL A 173 -27.39 2.73 14.72
C VAL A 173 -27.82 1.71 15.78
N GLU A 174 -29.11 1.32 15.76
CA GLU A 174 -29.69 0.30 16.67
C GLU A 174 -29.01 -1.08 16.56
N GLN A 175 -28.24 -1.31 15.49
CA GLN A 175 -27.43 -2.50 15.28
C GLN A 175 -26.02 -2.09 14.87
N THR A 176 -25.04 -2.37 15.73
CA THR A 176 -23.64 -2.12 15.42
C THR A 176 -23.06 -3.30 14.65
N ILE A 177 -22.44 -3.03 13.50
CA ILE A 177 -21.70 -4.03 12.71
C ILE A 177 -20.20 -3.79 12.91
N GLY A 178 -19.46 -4.81 13.34
CA GLY A 178 -18.00 -4.78 13.48
C GLY A 178 -17.31 -5.69 12.46
N GLU A 179 -16.10 -5.33 12.02
CA GLU A 179 -15.31 -6.19 11.10
C GLU A 179 -14.84 -7.46 11.84
N ALA A 180 -15.20 -8.63 11.30
CA ALA A 180 -14.80 -9.93 11.82
C ALA A 180 -13.27 -10.11 11.84
N GLY A 181 -12.75 -10.77 12.89
CA GLY A 181 -11.30 -11.00 13.05
C GLY A 181 -10.49 -9.78 13.52
N ARG A 182 -11.15 -8.70 13.93
CA ARG A 182 -10.51 -7.53 14.56
C ARG A 182 -10.67 -7.56 16.06
N ARG A 183 -9.73 -6.89 16.75
CA ARG A 183 -9.83 -6.64 18.18
C ARG A 183 -11.04 -5.75 18.46
N ILE A 184 -11.91 -6.18 19.37
CA ILE A 184 -13.02 -5.36 19.82
C ILE A 184 -12.58 -4.52 21.02
N TRP A 185 -13.12 -3.31 21.11
CA TRP A 185 -12.87 -2.39 22.21
C TRP A 185 -14.19 -2.10 22.92
N VAL A 186 -14.23 -2.40 24.20
CA VAL A 186 -15.40 -2.14 25.04
C VAL A 186 -15.13 -0.89 25.86
N LYS A 187 -15.98 0.12 25.66
CA LYS A 187 -15.97 1.35 26.44
C LYS A 187 -17.22 1.41 27.33
N VAL A 188 -17.01 1.54 28.64
CA VAL A 188 -18.07 1.83 29.61
C VAL A 188 -17.88 3.24 30.11
N SER A 189 -18.92 4.07 30.05
CA SER A 189 -18.92 5.43 30.59
C SER A 189 -19.90 5.50 31.74
N ASP A 190 -19.38 5.60 32.95
CA ASP A 190 -20.16 5.56 34.18
C ASP A 190 -19.58 6.59 35.15
N ARG A 191 -20.41 7.55 35.55
CA ARG A 191 -20.01 8.64 36.45
C ARG A 191 -19.99 8.20 37.91
N ASP A 192 -20.68 7.10 38.24
CA ASP A 192 -20.89 6.63 39.61
C ASP A 192 -19.73 5.72 40.08
N LEU A 193 -19.04 5.06 39.13
CA LEU A 193 -17.84 4.25 39.38
C LEU A 193 -16.65 5.03 39.96
N VAL A 194 -16.60 6.35 39.79
CA VAL A 194 -15.49 7.22 40.28
C VAL A 194 -15.37 7.17 41.80
N THR A 195 -16.47 7.05 42.53
CA THR A 195 -16.47 7.06 44.00
C THR A 195 -16.10 5.73 44.65
N VAL A 196 -16.37 4.60 43.97
CA VAL A 196 -16.19 3.25 44.54
C VAL A 196 -14.79 2.69 44.26
N LEU A 197 -14.27 2.86 43.04
CA LEU A 197 -13.01 2.22 42.62
C LEU A 197 -11.75 2.93 43.13
N HIS A 198 -11.84 4.21 43.50
CA HIS A 198 -10.72 4.99 44.04
C HIS A 198 -10.24 4.52 45.43
N GLN A 199 -11.05 3.74 46.18
CA GLN A 199 -10.68 3.25 47.51
C GLN A 199 -9.96 1.90 47.50
N GLU A 200 -10.14 1.07 46.47
CA GLU A 200 -9.65 -0.33 46.47
C GLU A 200 -8.78 -0.73 45.27
N GLY A 201 -8.57 0.14 44.28
CA GLY A 201 -7.75 -0.19 43.10
C GLY A 201 -8.39 -1.25 42.19
N ALA A 202 -9.71 -1.39 42.26
CA ALA A 202 -10.48 -2.36 41.50
C ALA A 202 -10.62 -1.97 40.02
N SER A 203 -10.58 -2.97 39.14
CA SER A 203 -10.84 -2.86 37.69
C SER A 203 -12.30 -3.14 37.41
N VAL A 204 -12.94 -2.38 36.51
CA VAL A 204 -14.28 -2.72 36.02
C VAL A 204 -14.17 -3.99 35.17
N GLN A 205 -15.02 -4.98 35.42
CA GLN A 205 -15.05 -6.21 34.63
C GLN A 205 -16.32 -6.22 33.77
N VAL A 206 -16.18 -6.60 32.51
CA VAL A 206 -17.30 -6.88 31.62
C VAL A 206 -17.17 -8.28 31.08
N GLN A 207 -18.31 -8.95 30.93
CA GLN A 207 -18.37 -10.25 30.28
C GLN A 207 -18.71 -10.04 28.81
N VAL A 208 -17.90 -10.63 27.94
CA VAL A 208 -18.16 -10.68 26.50
C VAL A 208 -18.54 -12.10 26.15
N GLU A 209 -19.64 -12.28 25.44
CA GLU A 209 -20.19 -13.58 25.06
C GLU A 209 -20.48 -13.61 23.57
N ALA A 210 -19.93 -14.61 22.87
CA ALA A 210 -20.27 -14.95 21.50
C ALA A 210 -21.55 -15.81 21.48
N GLU A 211 -22.32 -15.75 20.39
CA GLU A 211 -23.54 -16.56 20.22
C GLU A 211 -23.22 -18.06 20.10
N SER A 212 -22.05 -18.37 19.55
CA SER A 212 -21.41 -19.69 19.49
C SER A 212 -21.12 -20.28 20.88
N GLY A 213 -21.22 -19.46 21.93
CA GLY A 213 -21.16 -19.90 23.32
C GLY A 213 -19.83 -19.59 24.02
N ASP A 214 -18.88 -18.96 23.31
CA ASP A 214 -17.64 -18.52 23.92
C ASP A 214 -17.86 -17.33 24.88
N ARG A 215 -17.10 -17.29 25.98
CA ARG A 215 -17.30 -16.33 27.08
C ARG A 215 -15.99 -15.91 27.69
N GLU A 216 -15.73 -14.60 27.59
CA GLU A 216 -14.51 -13.98 28.09
C GLU A 216 -14.78 -12.91 29.14
N GLN A 217 -13.88 -12.83 30.13
CA GLN A 217 -13.86 -11.75 31.12
C GLN A 217 -12.84 -10.71 30.69
N LEU A 218 -13.31 -9.48 30.48
CA LEU A 218 -12.50 -8.36 30.04
C LEU A 218 -12.40 -7.32 31.15
N ALA A 219 -11.17 -7.09 31.59
CA ALA A 219 -10.83 -6.00 32.50
C ALA A 219 -10.81 -4.67 31.73
N LEU A 220 -11.54 -3.67 32.21
CA LEU A 220 -11.52 -2.31 31.70
C LEU A 220 -10.68 -1.42 32.61
N HIS A 221 -9.92 -0.52 32.00
CA HIS A 221 -9.04 0.42 32.68
C HIS A 221 -9.55 1.85 32.54
N ALA A 222 -9.41 2.65 33.60
CA ALA A 222 -9.83 4.05 33.59
C ALA A 222 -9.07 4.87 32.54
N LEU A 223 -9.81 5.70 31.79
CA LEU A 223 -9.32 6.52 30.69
C LEU A 223 -9.26 7.99 31.13
N GLY A 224 -8.03 8.52 31.22
CA GLY A 224 -7.76 9.89 31.66
C GLY A 224 -7.77 10.07 33.19
N SER A 225 -7.37 11.27 33.65
CA SER A 225 -7.26 11.60 35.08
C SER A 225 -8.61 11.80 35.78
N ALA A 226 -9.71 11.87 35.02
CA ALA A 226 -11.06 12.11 35.54
C ALA A 226 -11.81 10.82 35.93
N GLY A 227 -11.38 9.64 35.45
CA GLY A 227 -11.93 8.35 35.86
C GLY A 227 -13.37 8.04 35.42
N THR A 228 -13.97 8.84 34.53
CA THR A 228 -15.39 8.72 34.14
C THR A 228 -15.65 7.77 32.97
N ALA A 229 -14.60 7.21 32.37
CA ALA A 229 -14.70 6.27 31.26
C ALA A 229 -13.68 5.16 31.44
N TYR A 230 -14.08 3.92 31.11
CA TYR A 230 -13.27 2.73 31.23
C TYR A 230 -13.19 2.06 29.86
N LEU A 231 -12.00 1.58 29.50
CA LEU A 231 -11.72 0.98 28.19
C LEU A 231 -10.93 -0.31 28.38
N GLY A 232 -11.34 -1.34 27.65
CA GLY A 232 -10.62 -2.61 27.53
C GLY A 232 -10.75 -3.13 26.10
N SER A 233 -9.82 -4.01 25.73
CA SER A 233 -9.75 -4.58 24.40
C SER A 233 -9.67 -6.09 24.47
N LEU A 234 -10.46 -6.79 23.65
CA LEU A 234 -10.49 -8.25 23.57
C LEU A 234 -10.17 -8.69 22.15
N GLU A 235 -9.24 -9.64 22.01
CA GLU A 235 -8.91 -10.21 20.70
C GLU A 235 -10.06 -11.11 20.24
N VAL A 236 -10.38 -11.08 18.94
CA VAL A 236 -11.49 -11.86 18.37
C VAL A 236 -10.97 -12.64 17.17
N VAL A 237 -11.04 -13.97 17.23
CA VAL A 237 -10.40 -14.88 16.27
C VAL A 237 -11.42 -15.92 15.81
N PRO A 238 -11.44 -16.31 14.53
CA PRO A 238 -12.31 -17.40 14.10
C PRO A 238 -11.87 -18.73 14.75
N GLY A 239 -12.81 -19.49 15.30
CA GLY A 239 -12.51 -20.77 15.94
C GLY A 239 -13.65 -21.34 16.78
N ALA A 240 -13.43 -22.56 17.29
CA ALA A 240 -14.33 -23.18 18.26
C ALA A 240 -14.29 -22.42 19.61
N PRO A 241 -15.40 -22.38 20.35
CA PRO A 241 -15.50 -21.61 21.60
C PRO A 241 -14.60 -22.16 22.71
N ILE A 242 -13.72 -21.33 23.28
CA ILE A 242 -12.80 -21.67 24.37
C ILE A 242 -12.88 -20.61 25.47
N SER A 243 -13.82 -20.79 26.39
CA SER A 243 -14.08 -19.78 27.42
C SER A 243 -12.98 -19.68 28.49
N GLY A 244 -12.59 -18.46 28.81
CA GLY A 244 -11.62 -18.08 29.83
C GLY A 244 -10.18 -18.03 29.34
N ASP A 245 -9.92 -17.96 28.04
CA ASP A 245 -8.57 -17.89 27.47
C ASP A 245 -8.11 -16.46 27.09
N HIS A 246 -8.98 -15.46 27.34
CA HIS A 246 -8.82 -14.05 27.00
C HIS A 246 -8.81 -13.73 25.50
N VAL A 247 -9.31 -14.64 24.66
CA VAL A 247 -9.52 -14.47 23.23
C VAL A 247 -10.95 -14.89 22.91
N LEU A 248 -11.75 -14.03 22.31
CA LEU A 248 -13.11 -14.39 21.93
C LEU A 248 -13.09 -15.17 20.61
N GLN A 249 -13.45 -16.45 20.63
CA GLN A 249 -13.64 -17.21 19.40
C GLN A 249 -15.04 -17.00 18.82
N PHE A 250 -15.11 -16.96 17.49
CA PHE A 250 -16.37 -16.86 16.78
C PHE A 250 -16.41 -17.82 15.58
N LEU A 251 -17.60 -18.31 15.23
CA LEU A 251 -17.81 -19.24 14.13
C LEU A 251 -18.00 -18.52 12.80
N GLY A 252 -18.66 -17.36 12.77
CA GLY A 252 -18.88 -16.56 11.56
C GLY A 252 -19.88 -15.42 11.78
N ARG A 253 -21.03 -15.47 11.12
CA ARG A 253 -22.11 -14.45 11.26
C ARG A 253 -22.80 -14.57 12.62
N GLU A 254 -22.21 -13.98 13.64
CA GLU A 254 -22.77 -14.02 14.99
C GLU A 254 -22.76 -12.69 15.74
N ALA A 255 -23.61 -12.62 16.76
CA ALA A 255 -23.74 -11.48 17.64
C ALA A 255 -22.90 -11.67 18.90
N ILE A 256 -21.93 -10.77 19.10
CA ILE A 256 -21.21 -10.63 20.35
C ILE A 256 -22.06 -9.78 21.31
N LYS A 257 -22.34 -10.33 22.48
CA LYS A 257 -23.03 -9.66 23.57
C LYS A 257 -22.01 -9.21 24.60
N VAL A 258 -22.03 -7.92 24.91
CA VAL A 258 -21.26 -7.35 26.01
C VAL A 258 -22.22 -7.09 27.17
N VAL A 259 -21.94 -7.73 28.30
CA VAL A 259 -22.72 -7.63 29.54
C VAL A 259 -21.89 -6.85 30.55
N TYR A 260 -22.38 -5.67 30.91
CA TYR A 260 -21.89 -4.89 32.05
C TYR A 260 -22.92 -4.99 33.18
N VAL A 261 -22.47 -5.32 34.38
CA VAL A 261 -23.30 -5.34 35.59
C VAL A 261 -22.89 -4.14 36.43
N ASP A 262 -23.78 -3.17 36.57
CA ASP A 262 -23.59 -2.06 37.50
C ASP A 262 -23.99 -2.52 38.92
N GLU A 263 -23.02 -2.57 39.83
CA GLU A 263 -23.22 -3.02 41.21
C GLU A 263 -23.80 -1.92 42.12
N THR A 264 -23.75 -0.63 41.75
CA THR A 264 -24.19 0.48 42.61
C THR A 264 -24.76 1.65 41.82
N THR A 265 -26.10 1.73 41.73
CA THR A 265 -26.80 2.95 41.30
C THR A 265 -27.05 3.90 42.48
N ALA A 266 -27.05 5.22 42.22
CA ALA A 266 -27.26 6.27 43.24
C ALA A 266 -28.60 6.17 44.02
N ASP A 267 -29.56 5.40 43.52
CA ASP A 267 -30.90 5.22 44.10
C ASP A 267 -31.07 3.92 44.93
N GLY A 268 -30.02 3.11 45.10
CA GLY A 268 -30.05 1.92 45.96
C GLY A 268 -30.79 0.72 45.39
N GLU A 269 -31.05 0.68 44.07
CA GLU A 269 -31.53 -0.52 43.38
C GLU A 269 -30.36 -1.33 42.81
N SER A 270 -30.35 -2.63 43.10
CA SER A 270 -29.25 -3.57 42.81
C SER A 270 -29.25 -4.09 41.35
N SER A 271 -28.06 -4.09 40.73
CA SER A 271 -27.67 -4.94 39.59
C SER A 271 -28.44 -4.75 38.29
N GLN A 272 -28.40 -3.55 37.69
CA GLN A 272 -28.86 -3.36 36.31
C GLN A 272 -27.83 -3.94 35.33
N LYS A 273 -28.29 -4.86 34.47
CA LYS A 273 -27.47 -5.43 33.38
C LYS A 273 -27.62 -4.56 32.14
N LEU A 274 -26.56 -3.85 31.78
CA LEU A 274 -26.47 -3.15 30.50
C LEU A 274 -25.97 -4.13 29.46
N LEU A 275 -26.75 -4.29 28.40
CA LEU A 275 -26.53 -5.22 27.30
C LEU A 275 -26.31 -4.43 26.02
N THR A 276 -25.15 -4.59 25.40
CA THR A 276 -24.89 -4.10 24.04
C THR A 276 -24.58 -5.28 23.15
N THR A 277 -25.14 -5.27 21.94
CA THR A 277 -24.92 -6.33 20.95
C THR A 277 -24.16 -5.76 19.76
N LEU A 278 -23.05 -6.40 19.44
CA LEU A 278 -22.23 -6.15 18.26
C LEU A 278 -22.42 -7.33 17.31
N ARG A 279 -22.94 -7.11 16.11
CA ARG A 279 -22.96 -8.14 15.07
C ARG A 279 -21.62 -8.08 14.34
N LEU A 280 -20.92 -9.21 14.24
CA LEU A 280 -19.76 -9.28 13.36
C LEU A 280 -20.23 -9.46 11.92
N ALA A 281 -19.57 -8.76 11.01
CA ALA A 281 -19.67 -9.00 9.58
C ALA A 281 -18.27 -8.92 8.96
N SER A 282 -18.07 -9.68 7.91
CA SER A 282 -16.84 -9.75 7.16
C SER A 282 -17.05 -9.04 5.81
N THR A 283 -16.00 -8.42 5.26
CA THR A 283 -16.07 -8.00 3.86
C THR A 283 -15.57 -9.15 3.02
N ALA A 284 -16.47 -9.81 2.30
CA ALA A 284 -16.10 -10.89 1.42
C ALA A 284 -15.11 -10.41 0.34
N SER A 285 -14.23 -11.31 -0.10
CA SER A 285 -13.27 -11.03 -1.17
C SER A 285 -13.11 -12.23 -2.08
N ILE A 286 -13.32 -12.04 -3.38
CA ILE A 286 -13.27 -13.11 -4.37
C ILE A 286 -12.18 -12.84 -5.40
N GLY A 287 -11.60 -13.90 -5.96
CA GLY A 287 -10.71 -13.78 -7.11
C GLY A 287 -10.30 -15.12 -7.70
N PHE A 288 -9.67 -15.05 -8.87
CA PHE A 288 -9.14 -16.21 -9.58
C PHE A 288 -7.67 -16.41 -9.22
N THR A 289 -7.25 -17.66 -9.01
CA THR A 289 -5.92 -18.01 -8.48
C THR A 289 -5.21 -19.07 -9.31
N ASP A 290 -3.94 -19.29 -9.01
CA ASP A 290 -3.16 -20.42 -9.50
C ASP A 290 -3.61 -21.75 -8.88
N GLY A 291 -3.06 -22.88 -9.36
CA GLY A 291 -3.45 -24.21 -8.88
C GLY A 291 -3.12 -24.49 -7.41
N ALA A 292 -2.32 -23.65 -6.76
CA ALA A 292 -2.02 -23.71 -5.34
C ALA A 292 -2.94 -22.81 -4.49
N PHE A 293 -3.88 -22.07 -5.10
CA PHE A 293 -4.73 -21.07 -4.46
C PHE A 293 -3.93 -20.00 -3.70
N ARG A 294 -2.72 -19.64 -4.16
CA ARG A 294 -1.84 -18.67 -3.49
C ARG A 294 -1.91 -17.32 -4.15
N ASP A 295 -1.53 -17.28 -5.42
CA ASP A 295 -1.39 -16.06 -6.22
C ASP A 295 -2.61 -15.86 -7.11
N TYR A 296 -3.06 -14.61 -7.25
CA TYR A 296 -4.15 -14.28 -8.16
C TYR A 296 -3.66 -14.30 -9.62
N VAL A 297 -4.51 -14.76 -10.53
CA VAL A 297 -4.24 -14.79 -11.97
C VAL A 297 -5.08 -13.72 -12.67
N GLN A 298 -4.51 -13.10 -13.69
CA GLN A 298 -5.16 -12.05 -14.49
C GLN A 298 -5.81 -12.59 -15.78
N SER A 299 -5.45 -13.81 -16.16
CA SER A 299 -5.91 -14.46 -17.39
C SER A 299 -6.50 -15.84 -17.12
N ALA A 300 -7.58 -16.18 -17.82
CA ALA A 300 -8.10 -17.53 -17.94
C ALA A 300 -7.71 -18.16 -19.28
N ARG A 301 -7.64 -19.49 -19.32
CA ARG A 301 -7.38 -20.26 -20.54
C ARG A 301 -8.50 -21.26 -20.77
N LEU A 302 -8.93 -21.36 -22.03
CA LEU A 302 -9.93 -22.36 -22.42
C LEU A 302 -9.38 -23.77 -22.21
N ASN A 303 -10.25 -24.68 -21.81
CA ASN A 303 -9.98 -26.10 -21.48
C ASN A 303 -8.98 -26.33 -20.33
N HIS A 304 -8.57 -25.29 -19.62
CA HIS A 304 -7.70 -25.39 -18.45
C HIS A 304 -8.49 -25.13 -17.16
N GLU A 305 -7.99 -25.64 -16.04
CA GLU A 305 -8.57 -25.38 -14.73
C GLU A 305 -8.32 -23.92 -14.33
N LEU A 306 -9.40 -23.28 -13.90
CA LEU A 306 -9.43 -21.96 -13.32
C LEU A 306 -9.87 -22.11 -11.86
N PHE A 307 -9.07 -21.58 -10.95
CA PHE A 307 -9.24 -21.78 -9.51
C PHE A 307 -9.88 -20.53 -8.91
N VAL A 308 -11.00 -20.67 -8.21
CA VAL A 308 -11.69 -19.56 -7.54
C VAL A 308 -11.42 -19.64 -6.06
N ARG A 309 -11.03 -18.52 -5.45
CA ARG A 309 -10.88 -18.36 -4.02
C ARG A 309 -11.77 -17.22 -3.54
N LEU A 310 -12.64 -17.52 -2.58
CA LEU A 310 -13.46 -16.56 -1.86
C LEU A 310 -13.00 -16.58 -0.40
N LYS A 311 -12.75 -15.41 0.17
CA LYS A 311 -12.49 -15.25 1.60
C LYS A 311 -13.61 -14.42 2.19
N ASP A 312 -14.42 -15.06 3.03
CA ASP A 312 -15.56 -14.47 3.72
C ASP A 312 -15.79 -15.25 5.02
N PHE A 313 -15.71 -14.57 6.17
CA PHE A 313 -15.98 -15.21 7.45
C PHE A 313 -17.48 -15.38 7.73
N ASP A 314 -18.36 -14.65 7.01
CA ASP A 314 -19.80 -14.70 7.24
C ASP A 314 -20.42 -16.01 6.71
N GLY A 315 -19.75 -16.65 5.76
CA GLY A 315 -20.11 -17.96 5.23
C GLY A 315 -19.84 -19.14 6.15
N ASN A 316 -19.14 -18.94 7.27
CA ASN A 316 -18.91 -19.98 8.26
C ASN A 316 -20.10 -20.04 9.22
N GLN A 317 -20.82 -21.17 9.23
CA GLN A 317 -22.04 -21.38 10.01
C GLN A 317 -21.97 -22.65 10.86
N THR A 318 -21.06 -23.59 10.55
CA THR A 318 -20.96 -24.87 11.23
C THR A 318 -19.54 -25.14 11.72
N GLU A 319 -19.39 -26.11 12.64
CA GLU A 319 -18.06 -26.60 13.07
C GLU A 319 -17.33 -27.40 11.97
N GLN A 320 -18.04 -27.73 10.89
CA GLN A 320 -17.52 -28.47 9.74
C GLN A 320 -17.21 -27.48 8.61
N ARG A 321 -16.55 -27.98 7.56
CA ARG A 321 -16.28 -27.18 6.37
C ARG A 321 -17.60 -26.83 5.70
N ASP A 322 -17.92 -25.54 5.64
CA ASP A 322 -19.11 -25.03 4.99
C ASP A 322 -18.93 -24.88 3.47
N THR A 323 -20.03 -24.61 2.79
CA THR A 323 -20.03 -24.35 1.35
C THR A 323 -20.78 -23.08 1.00
N LEU A 324 -20.26 -22.32 0.02
CA LEU A 324 -20.88 -21.11 -0.51
C LEU A 324 -21.11 -21.22 -2.02
N THR A 325 -22.09 -20.49 -2.54
CA THR A 325 -22.37 -20.45 -3.98
C THR A 325 -21.87 -19.14 -4.58
N VAL A 326 -21.21 -19.23 -5.73
CA VAL A 326 -20.74 -18.10 -6.53
C VAL A 326 -21.28 -18.26 -7.95
N THR A 327 -21.76 -17.18 -8.54
CA THR A 327 -22.13 -17.16 -9.96
C THR A 327 -20.92 -16.74 -10.77
N VAL A 328 -20.46 -17.58 -11.70
CA VAL A 328 -19.40 -17.22 -12.65
C VAL A 328 -20.03 -17.07 -14.03
N ARG A 329 -19.80 -15.93 -14.67
CA ARG A 329 -20.34 -15.62 -16.00
C ARG A 329 -19.24 -15.24 -16.97
N SER A 330 -19.42 -15.58 -18.24
CA SER A 330 -18.60 -15.09 -19.34
C SER A 330 -19.32 -13.92 -19.99
N GLU A 331 -18.62 -12.86 -20.30
CA GLU A 331 -19.14 -11.65 -20.92
C GLU A 331 -18.30 -11.26 -22.13
N PHE A 332 -18.92 -10.70 -23.16
CA PHE A 332 -18.23 -10.17 -24.35
C PHE A 332 -18.53 -8.68 -24.52
N GLU A 333 -17.56 -7.96 -25.08
CA GLU A 333 -17.67 -6.52 -25.32
C GLU A 333 -18.62 -6.23 -26.49
N VAL A 334 -19.51 -5.24 -26.32
CA VAL A 334 -20.47 -4.78 -27.32
C VAL A 334 -20.25 -3.29 -27.58
N GLU A 335 -20.24 -2.91 -28.85
CA GLU A 335 -20.17 -1.50 -29.24
C GLU A 335 -21.52 -0.81 -28.96
N PRO A 336 -21.56 0.37 -28.31
CA PRO A 336 -22.79 1.12 -28.09
C PRO A 336 -23.44 1.53 -29.42
N GLU A 337 -24.78 1.51 -29.50
CA GLU A 337 -25.53 2.01 -30.65
C GLU A 337 -25.47 3.55 -30.74
N ASP A 338 -25.49 4.10 -31.96
CA ASP A 338 -25.32 5.54 -32.25
C ASP A 338 -26.34 6.45 -31.50
N ASP A 339 -27.53 5.95 -31.16
CA ASP A 339 -28.56 6.71 -30.46
C ASP A 339 -28.28 6.89 -28.95
N ASP A 340 -27.44 6.04 -28.33
CA ASP A 340 -27.07 6.11 -26.91
C ASP A 340 -25.90 7.08 -26.63
N LEU A 341 -25.23 7.58 -27.67
CA LEU A 341 -24.09 8.51 -27.60
C LEU A 341 -24.51 9.99 -27.47
N ILE A 342 -25.81 10.31 -27.60
CA ILE A 342 -26.30 11.68 -27.57
C ILE A 342 -26.44 12.15 -26.11
N GLY A 343 -25.36 12.74 -25.58
CA GLY A 343 -25.36 13.44 -24.28
C GLY A 343 -24.38 12.90 -23.23
N LEU A 344 -23.60 11.87 -23.55
CA LEU A 344 -22.56 11.34 -22.66
C LEU A 344 -21.19 11.98 -22.91
N ASP A 345 -20.45 12.19 -21.82
CA ASP A 345 -19.05 12.62 -21.84
C ASP A 345 -18.17 11.51 -22.45
N LEU A 346 -17.61 11.78 -23.63
CA LEU A 346 -16.81 10.85 -24.43
C LEU A 346 -15.45 10.49 -23.78
N THR A 347 -15.12 11.07 -22.62
CA THR A 347 -13.91 10.75 -21.86
C THR A 347 -14.10 9.63 -20.81
N SER A 348 -15.31 9.09 -20.67
CA SER A 348 -15.67 8.08 -19.67
C SER A 348 -16.53 6.92 -20.21
N VAL A 349 -16.36 6.53 -21.49
CA VAL A 349 -17.09 5.38 -22.05
C VAL A 349 -16.49 4.11 -21.45
N SER A 350 -17.14 3.55 -20.44
CA SER A 350 -16.86 2.19 -19.96
C SER A 350 -17.33 1.21 -21.03
N ALA A 351 -16.50 0.23 -21.40
CA ALA A 351 -16.91 -0.83 -22.32
C ALA A 351 -18.22 -1.49 -21.83
N LEU A 352 -19.20 -1.59 -22.71
CA LEU A 352 -20.46 -2.29 -22.45
C LEU A 352 -20.24 -3.78 -22.66
N TYR A 353 -20.61 -4.59 -21.68
CA TYR A 353 -20.43 -6.04 -21.70
C TYR A 353 -21.79 -6.73 -21.62
N GLU A 354 -22.01 -7.71 -22.50
CA GLU A 354 -23.18 -8.58 -22.47
C GLU A 354 -22.80 -10.00 -22.02
N PRO A 355 -23.62 -10.65 -21.17
CA PRO A 355 -23.35 -12.01 -20.72
C PRO A 355 -23.54 -13.01 -21.88
N ARG A 356 -22.52 -13.86 -22.08
CA ARG A 356 -22.56 -15.01 -22.98
C ARG A 356 -23.10 -16.26 -22.29
N ASP A 357 -22.54 -16.58 -21.12
CA ASP A 357 -22.91 -17.75 -20.32
C ASP A 357 -22.82 -17.44 -18.83
N SER A 358 -23.48 -18.25 -18.00
CA SER A 358 -23.40 -18.17 -16.55
C SER A 358 -23.57 -19.56 -15.94
N VAL A 359 -22.73 -19.85 -14.95
CA VAL A 359 -22.77 -21.09 -14.16
C VAL A 359 -22.70 -20.76 -12.68
N THR A 360 -23.46 -21.48 -11.86
CA THR A 360 -23.32 -21.42 -10.40
C THR A 360 -22.35 -22.51 -9.94
N ILE A 361 -21.27 -22.12 -9.25
CA ILE A 361 -20.31 -23.05 -8.65
C ILE A 361 -20.44 -23.05 -7.13
N THR A 362 -20.22 -24.22 -6.53
CA THR A 362 -20.15 -24.38 -5.08
C THR A 362 -18.70 -24.40 -4.64
N LEU A 363 -18.33 -23.47 -3.75
CA LEU A 363 -17.04 -23.41 -3.11
C LEU A 363 -17.09 -24.12 -1.77
N THR A 364 -16.02 -24.83 -1.44
CA THR A 364 -15.87 -25.55 -0.17
C THR A 364 -14.79 -24.90 0.66
N GLU A 365 -15.04 -24.77 1.96
CA GLU A 365 -14.06 -24.25 2.90
C GLU A 365 -12.78 -25.11 2.93
N THR A 366 -11.62 -24.46 2.96
CA THR A 366 -10.30 -25.11 2.92
C THR A 366 -9.99 -25.88 4.19
N ASP A 367 -10.26 -25.29 5.34
CA ASP A 367 -10.22 -25.87 6.68
C ASP A 367 -11.37 -25.30 7.52
N SER A 368 -11.81 -26.02 8.55
CA SER A 368 -12.92 -25.59 9.41
C SER A 368 -12.62 -24.20 10.03
N HIS A 369 -13.53 -23.25 9.87
CA HIS A 369 -13.43 -21.86 10.36
C HIS A 369 -12.31 -21.02 9.72
N SER A 370 -11.70 -21.49 8.63
CA SER A 370 -10.72 -20.72 7.87
C SER A 370 -11.32 -19.47 7.21
N GLY A 371 -12.64 -19.47 6.95
CA GLY A 371 -13.32 -18.41 6.18
C GLY A 371 -12.80 -18.30 4.75
N THR A 372 -12.09 -19.33 4.27
CA THR A 372 -11.50 -19.37 2.93
C THR A 372 -12.10 -20.54 2.16
N PHE A 373 -12.86 -20.21 1.14
CA PHE A 373 -13.62 -21.11 0.29
C PHE A 373 -12.95 -21.22 -1.08
N THR A 374 -12.88 -22.43 -1.60
CA THR A 374 -12.22 -22.72 -2.88
C THR A 374 -13.07 -23.60 -3.78
N ALA A 375 -13.00 -23.34 -5.08
CA ALA A 375 -13.59 -24.16 -6.12
C ALA A 375 -12.69 -24.19 -7.37
N GLN A 376 -12.98 -25.14 -8.24
CA GLN A 376 -12.35 -25.26 -9.54
C GLN A 376 -13.44 -25.25 -10.60
N LEU A 377 -13.22 -24.50 -11.68
CA LEU A 377 -14.03 -24.57 -12.89
C LEU A 377 -13.13 -24.73 -14.11
N ARG A 378 -13.69 -25.23 -15.21
CA ARG A 378 -12.97 -25.36 -16.48
C ARG A 378 -13.78 -24.68 -17.58
N PRO A 379 -13.39 -23.48 -18.04
CA PRO A 379 -14.06 -22.82 -19.15
C PRO A 379 -13.87 -23.61 -20.45
N VAL A 380 -14.95 -23.80 -21.22
CA VAL A 380 -14.97 -24.58 -22.47
C VAL A 380 -15.22 -23.64 -23.65
N PRO A 381 -14.59 -23.87 -24.83
CA PRO A 381 -14.85 -23.06 -26.01
C PRO A 381 -16.31 -23.11 -26.46
N ALA A 382 -16.95 -21.95 -26.60
CA ALA A 382 -18.29 -21.84 -27.17
C ALA A 382 -18.28 -22.17 -28.68
N ARG A 383 -18.97 -23.23 -29.13
CA ARG A 383 -19.05 -23.62 -30.55
C ARG A 383 -20.01 -22.71 -31.32
N GLN A 384 -19.57 -22.12 -32.43
CA GLN A 384 -20.48 -21.42 -33.36
C GLN A 384 -21.40 -22.44 -34.04
N GLY A 385 -22.68 -22.46 -33.70
CA GLY A 385 -23.70 -23.23 -34.43
C GLY A 385 -24.87 -23.75 -33.62
N ASP A 386 -24.77 -23.85 -32.29
CA ASP A 386 -25.90 -24.24 -31.45
C ASP A 386 -26.56 -22.99 -30.86
N GLY A 387 -27.83 -22.78 -31.20
CA GLY A 387 -28.62 -21.63 -30.75
C GLY A 387 -28.68 -21.54 -29.22
N GLN A 388 -28.65 -20.30 -28.72
CA GLN A 388 -28.72 -19.90 -27.31
C GLN A 388 -27.84 -20.75 -26.38
N VAL A 389 -26.69 -20.20 -25.99
CA VAL A 389 -25.89 -20.72 -24.86
C VAL A 389 -26.83 -21.08 -23.71
N LYS A 390 -26.78 -22.34 -23.27
CA LYS A 390 -27.66 -22.84 -22.23
C LYS A 390 -27.13 -22.38 -20.89
N VAL A 391 -27.74 -21.33 -20.36
CA VAL A 391 -27.47 -20.82 -19.01
C VAL A 391 -27.66 -21.96 -17.99
N ASP A 392 -26.70 -22.10 -17.09
CA ASP A 392 -26.73 -23.00 -15.92
C ASP A 392 -26.68 -24.52 -16.22
N ASP A 393 -26.03 -24.94 -17.31
CA ASP A 393 -25.79 -26.36 -17.63
C ASP A 393 -24.59 -27.00 -16.89
N GLY A 394 -23.97 -26.26 -15.96
CA GLY A 394 -22.80 -26.68 -15.21
C GLY A 394 -21.48 -26.53 -15.95
N VAL A 395 -21.48 -26.02 -17.20
CA VAL A 395 -20.28 -25.81 -18.01
C VAL A 395 -20.21 -24.34 -18.43
N LEU A 396 -19.16 -23.64 -18.00
CA LEU A 396 -18.97 -22.25 -18.44
C LEU A 396 -18.41 -22.20 -19.87
N HIS A 397 -19.21 -21.75 -20.83
CA HIS A 397 -18.78 -21.53 -22.20
C HIS A 397 -18.20 -20.12 -22.35
N ALA A 398 -16.99 -20.03 -22.92
CA ALA A 398 -16.31 -18.76 -23.20
C ALA A 398 -15.57 -18.81 -24.54
N GLN A 399 -15.25 -17.63 -25.06
CA GLN A 399 -14.42 -17.42 -26.25
C GLN A 399 -13.18 -16.60 -25.90
N ILE A 400 -12.17 -16.66 -26.76
CA ILE A 400 -10.98 -15.82 -26.63
C ILE A 400 -11.41 -14.36 -26.76
N GLY A 401 -10.95 -13.51 -25.84
CA GLY A 401 -11.35 -12.10 -25.71
C GLY A 401 -12.54 -11.87 -24.78
N ASP A 402 -13.26 -12.91 -24.36
CA ASP A 402 -14.30 -12.77 -23.34
C ASP A 402 -13.68 -12.45 -21.98
N ARG A 403 -14.47 -11.79 -21.14
CA ARG A 403 -14.19 -11.57 -19.71
C ARG A 403 -14.94 -12.61 -18.90
N ILE A 404 -14.24 -13.39 -18.06
CA ILE A 404 -14.87 -14.26 -17.07
C ILE A 404 -14.97 -13.49 -15.77
N VAL A 405 -16.19 -13.35 -15.25
CA VAL A 405 -16.52 -12.59 -14.04
C VAL A 405 -17.10 -13.52 -12.99
N ALA A 406 -16.47 -13.61 -11.82
CA ALA A 406 -17.05 -14.22 -10.63
C ALA A 406 -17.84 -13.15 -9.87
N VAL A 407 -19.09 -13.48 -9.54
CA VAL A 407 -20.07 -12.63 -8.86
C VAL A 407 -20.43 -13.31 -7.56
N TYR A 408 -20.14 -12.65 -6.45
CA TYR A 408 -20.55 -13.06 -5.13
C TYR A 408 -21.42 -11.99 -4.50
N GLU A 409 -22.62 -12.35 -4.08
CA GLU A 409 -23.51 -11.45 -3.36
C GLU A 409 -23.26 -11.59 -1.87
N ASP A 410 -22.62 -10.59 -1.30
CA ASP A 410 -22.43 -10.47 0.15
C ASP A 410 -23.69 -9.84 0.77
N GLU A 411 -24.40 -10.59 1.60
CA GLU A 411 -25.65 -10.15 2.23
C GLU A 411 -25.44 -9.04 3.27
N LEU A 412 -24.23 -8.87 3.84
CA LEU A 412 -23.96 -7.93 4.93
C LEU A 412 -22.54 -7.36 4.89
N ARG A 413 -22.36 -6.25 4.16
CA ARG A 413 -21.11 -5.50 4.20
C ARG A 413 -21.10 -4.48 5.35
N PRO A 414 -20.03 -4.37 6.16
CA PRO A 414 -19.86 -3.23 7.06
C PRO A 414 -19.94 -1.93 6.26
N MET A 415 -20.84 -1.02 6.66
CA MET A 415 -21.01 0.34 6.10
C MET A 415 -21.74 0.49 4.74
N ALA A 416 -22.34 -0.55 4.15
CA ALA A 416 -23.13 -0.40 2.92
C ALA A 416 -24.64 -0.33 3.19
N GLU A 417 -25.35 0.59 2.52
CA GLU A 417 -26.82 0.73 2.62
C GLU A 417 -27.60 -0.37 1.86
N ALA A 418 -26.95 -1.12 0.96
CA ALA A 418 -27.54 -2.21 0.17
C ALA A 418 -26.49 -3.28 -0.20
N PRO A 419 -26.90 -4.55 -0.44
CA PRO A 419 -26.01 -5.59 -0.94
C PRO A 419 -25.52 -5.23 -2.34
N VAL A 420 -24.20 -5.07 -2.50
CA VAL A 420 -23.54 -4.82 -3.78
C VAL A 420 -22.75 -6.08 -4.14
N PRO A 421 -22.93 -6.64 -5.36
CA PRO A 421 -22.19 -7.82 -5.77
C PRO A 421 -20.70 -7.53 -5.83
N ILE A 422 -19.91 -8.42 -5.22
CA ILE A 422 -18.46 -8.40 -5.28
C ILE A 422 -18.05 -9.12 -6.56
N LEU A 423 -17.28 -8.42 -7.38
CA LEU A 423 -16.86 -8.89 -8.69
C LEU A 423 -15.35 -9.14 -8.69
N ALA A 424 -14.95 -10.25 -9.32
CA ALA A 424 -13.58 -10.44 -9.77
C ALA A 424 -13.61 -10.89 -11.23
N ALA A 425 -12.66 -10.43 -12.03
CA ALA A 425 -12.67 -10.73 -13.45
C ALA A 425 -11.29 -11.07 -14.01
N VAL A 426 -11.27 -11.92 -15.03
CA VAL A 426 -10.09 -12.30 -15.80
C VAL A 426 -10.42 -12.33 -17.29
N MET A 427 -9.44 -12.01 -18.13
CA MET A 427 -9.59 -12.10 -19.58
C MET A 427 -9.26 -13.48 -20.09
N VAL A 428 -10.03 -13.99 -21.05
CA VAL A 428 -9.72 -15.24 -21.74
C VAL A 428 -8.72 -14.96 -22.85
N LEU A 429 -7.47 -15.39 -22.65
CA LEU A 429 -6.39 -15.14 -23.60
C LEU A 429 -6.10 -16.37 -24.46
N ASP A 430 -5.64 -16.10 -25.68
CA ASP A 430 -4.99 -17.10 -26.53
C ASP A 430 -3.61 -17.45 -25.97
N GLU A 431 -3.07 -18.63 -26.31
CA GLU A 431 -1.74 -19.09 -25.88
C GLU A 431 -0.59 -18.14 -26.32
N SER A 432 -0.89 -17.14 -27.17
CA SER A 432 0.07 -16.26 -27.84
C SER A 432 0.13 -14.82 -27.33
N GLN A 433 -0.76 -14.36 -26.43
CA GLN A 433 -0.85 -12.94 -26.04
C GLN A 433 -0.45 -12.66 -24.58
N GLN A 434 0.42 -11.66 -24.39
CA GLN A 434 0.81 -11.11 -23.07
C GLN A 434 -0.15 -9.98 -22.67
N ASP A 435 -0.46 -9.93 -21.37
CA ASP A 435 -1.37 -8.98 -20.72
C ASP A 435 -1.07 -7.51 -21.06
N VAL A 436 -2.08 -6.75 -21.50
CA VAL A 436 -2.04 -5.29 -21.67
C VAL A 436 -3.16 -4.69 -20.84
N GLU A 437 -2.80 -3.87 -19.85
CA GLU A 437 -3.72 -3.14 -18.98
C GLU A 437 -4.26 -1.86 -19.65
N ILE A 438 -5.55 -1.61 -19.51
CA ILE A 438 -6.18 -0.29 -19.75
C ILE A 438 -7.01 0.07 -18.51
N THR A 439 -6.74 1.25 -17.96
CA THR A 439 -7.29 1.83 -16.73
C THR A 439 -8.54 2.69 -16.94
N GLN A 440 -9.43 2.77 -15.93
CA GLN A 440 -9.97 4.05 -15.41
C GLN A 440 -10.56 3.91 -13.97
N TRP A 441 -10.53 5.06 -13.27
CA TRP A 441 -10.62 5.42 -11.85
C TRP A 441 -11.76 4.84 -10.97
N VAL A 442 -11.47 4.61 -9.67
CA VAL A 442 -12.43 4.14 -8.64
C VAL A 442 -12.37 4.99 -7.36
N VAL A 443 -13.57 5.34 -6.88
CA VAL A 443 -14.08 5.40 -5.48
C VAL A 443 -13.04 5.49 -4.33
N LYS A 444 -13.14 6.58 -3.56
CA LYS A 444 -12.27 6.99 -2.43
C LYS A 444 -12.05 5.96 -1.30
N ASP A 445 -12.98 5.04 -1.04
CA ASP A 445 -12.85 4.09 0.08
C ASP A 445 -11.82 2.98 -0.16
N VAL A 446 -11.63 2.59 -1.43
CA VAL A 446 -10.66 1.54 -1.80
C VAL A 446 -9.24 2.05 -1.67
N GLU A 447 -9.00 3.29 -2.11
CA GLU A 447 -7.71 3.97 -2.02
C GLU A 447 -7.27 4.14 -0.56
N LEU A 448 -8.15 4.64 0.30
CA LEU A 448 -7.84 4.83 1.73
C LEU A 448 -7.51 3.50 2.42
N LYS A 449 -8.23 2.42 2.09
CA LYS A 449 -7.95 1.08 2.63
C LYS A 449 -6.60 0.54 2.15
N ALA A 450 -6.27 0.75 0.88
CA ALA A 450 -4.98 0.37 0.30
C ALA A 450 -3.82 1.15 0.92
N GLU A 451 -3.96 2.47 1.07
CA GLU A 451 -2.95 3.31 1.73
C GLU A 451 -2.72 2.87 3.19
N LYS A 452 -3.79 2.61 3.95
CA LYS A 452 -3.70 2.08 5.32
C LYS A 452 -2.85 0.82 5.36
N HIS A 453 -3.18 -0.18 4.54
CA HIS A 453 -2.43 -1.45 4.52
C HIS A 453 -0.99 -1.28 4.05
N LEU A 454 -0.73 -0.40 3.10
CA LEU A 454 0.62 -0.05 2.67
C LEU A 454 1.45 0.52 3.82
N ILE A 455 0.89 1.44 4.60
CA ILE A 455 1.58 2.06 5.75
C ILE A 455 1.80 1.04 6.87
N GLU A 456 0.78 0.22 7.20
CA GLU A 456 0.93 -0.88 8.16
C GLU A 456 2.09 -1.81 7.75
N SER A 457 2.15 -2.16 6.46
CA SER A 457 3.24 -2.97 5.92
C SER A 457 4.60 -2.30 6.04
N GLN A 458 4.71 -1.01 5.71
CA GLN A 458 5.94 -0.24 5.86
C GLN A 458 6.39 -0.16 7.33
N ILE A 459 5.46 -0.11 8.29
CA ILE A 459 5.78 -0.19 9.72
C ILE A 459 6.38 -1.55 10.06
N HIS A 460 5.73 -2.64 9.61
CA HIS A 460 6.24 -3.99 9.80
C HIS A 460 7.63 -4.18 9.17
N LEU A 461 7.86 -3.63 7.98
CA LEU A 461 9.16 -3.61 7.32
C LEU A 461 10.21 -2.94 8.20
N ARG A 462 9.93 -1.75 8.75
CA ARG A 462 10.87 -1.04 9.64
C ARG A 462 11.15 -1.82 10.91
N LEU A 463 10.13 -2.44 11.52
CA LEU A 463 10.32 -3.30 12.69
C LEU A 463 11.16 -4.53 12.35
N GLY A 464 10.92 -5.16 11.20
CA GLY A 464 11.69 -6.29 10.70
C GLY A 464 13.16 -5.93 10.48
N GLN A 465 13.44 -4.80 9.84
CA GLN A 465 14.80 -4.27 9.67
C GLN A 465 15.49 -4.02 11.01
N ILE A 466 14.82 -3.38 11.97
CA ILE A 466 15.38 -3.15 13.31
C ILE A 466 15.69 -4.49 14.00
N PHE A 467 14.76 -5.46 13.96
CA PHE A 467 15.00 -6.77 14.55
C PHE A 467 16.18 -7.49 13.91
N LYS A 468 16.32 -7.40 12.58
CA LYS A 468 17.46 -7.95 11.85
C LYS A 468 18.78 -7.29 12.26
N GLU A 469 18.81 -5.96 12.38
CA GLU A 469 19.98 -5.20 12.82
C GLU A 469 20.44 -5.55 14.24
N VAL A 470 19.50 -5.82 15.15
CA VAL A 470 19.83 -6.26 16.53
C VAL A 470 20.06 -7.78 16.66
N GLY A 471 20.03 -8.52 15.53
CA GLY A 471 20.31 -9.95 15.48
C GLY A 471 19.15 -10.87 15.89
N LEU A 472 17.91 -10.36 15.94
CA LEU A 472 16.70 -11.12 16.26
C LEU A 472 15.99 -11.60 14.98
N GLN A 473 16.62 -12.52 14.25
CA GLN A 473 16.15 -12.97 12.92
C GLN A 473 14.71 -13.52 12.96
N GLN A 474 14.36 -14.37 13.93
CA GLN A 474 13.00 -14.93 14.02
C GLN A 474 11.92 -13.84 14.13
N LYS A 475 12.15 -12.80 14.93
CA LYS A 475 11.21 -11.67 15.06
C LYS A 475 11.19 -10.80 13.83
N ALA A 476 12.32 -10.71 13.12
CA ALA A 476 12.38 -10.02 11.85
C ALA A 476 11.52 -10.73 10.80
N ASP A 477 11.61 -12.06 10.75
CA ASP A 477 10.82 -12.90 9.85
C ASP A 477 9.32 -12.83 10.17
N GLU A 478 8.94 -12.92 11.45
CA GLU A 478 7.55 -12.75 11.91
C GLU A 478 6.97 -11.41 11.45
N LYS A 479 7.70 -10.31 11.64
CA LYS A 479 7.26 -8.99 11.17
C LYS A 479 7.23 -8.89 9.67
N ALA A 480 8.15 -9.55 8.97
CA ALA A 480 8.12 -9.57 7.51
C ALA A 480 6.87 -10.29 6.98
N VAL A 481 6.47 -11.43 7.58
CA VAL A 481 5.22 -12.15 7.23
C VAL A 481 4.00 -11.24 7.45
N GLU A 482 3.89 -10.63 8.63
CA GLU A 482 2.78 -9.71 8.94
C GLU A 482 2.70 -8.55 7.91
N GLY A 483 3.85 -8.02 7.50
CA GLY A 483 3.92 -6.98 6.47
C GLY A 483 3.53 -7.47 5.08
N LEU A 484 3.92 -8.68 4.70
CA LEU A 484 3.58 -9.29 3.41
C LEU A 484 2.08 -9.57 3.29
N ASP A 485 1.44 -10.00 4.38
CA ASP A 485 -0.01 -10.20 4.43
C ASP A 485 -0.75 -8.89 4.15
N ARG A 486 -0.27 -7.75 4.67
CA ARG A 486 -0.86 -6.43 4.37
C ARG A 486 -0.65 -6.02 2.91
N ILE A 487 0.52 -6.27 2.33
CA ILE A 487 0.73 -5.98 0.89
C ILE A 487 -0.14 -6.88 0.01
N ALA A 488 -0.37 -8.12 0.39
CA ALA A 488 -1.29 -9.00 -0.34
C ALA A 488 -2.70 -8.39 -0.42
N GLU A 489 -3.15 -7.72 0.64
CA GLU A 489 -4.40 -6.95 0.63
C GLU A 489 -4.33 -5.72 -0.28
N VAL A 490 -3.24 -4.96 -0.28
CA VAL A 490 -3.05 -3.80 -1.20
C VAL A 490 -3.12 -4.24 -2.66
N ILE A 491 -2.40 -5.31 -3.01
CA ILE A 491 -2.40 -5.87 -4.38
C ILE A 491 -3.79 -6.39 -4.74
N ARG A 492 -4.51 -7.02 -3.81
CA ARG A 492 -5.90 -7.45 -4.03
C ARG A 492 -6.82 -6.25 -4.31
N LEU A 493 -6.68 -5.17 -3.55
CA LEU A 493 -7.45 -3.95 -3.77
C LEU A 493 -7.11 -3.31 -5.12
N ALA A 494 -5.86 -3.43 -5.59
CA ALA A 494 -5.45 -2.99 -6.92
C ALA A 494 -6.11 -3.79 -8.07
N ILE A 495 -6.39 -5.07 -7.85
CA ILE A 495 -7.07 -5.93 -8.84
C ILE A 495 -8.55 -5.55 -8.96
N ASN A 496 -9.18 -5.20 -7.83
CA ASN A 496 -10.62 -4.92 -7.75
C ASN A 496 -10.96 -3.41 -7.88
N GLY A 497 -9.95 -2.53 -7.85
CA GLY A 497 -10.11 -1.09 -7.94
C GLY A 497 -8.85 -0.42 -8.46
N ASN A 498 -9.01 0.68 -9.19
CA ASN A 498 -7.91 1.34 -9.88
C ASN A 498 -7.09 2.19 -8.90
N LEU A 499 -6.06 1.62 -8.27
CA LEU A 499 -5.16 2.33 -7.35
C LEU A 499 -4.18 3.23 -8.12
N PRO A 500 -3.70 4.34 -7.51
CA PRO A 500 -2.64 5.15 -8.11
C PRO A 500 -1.38 4.31 -8.35
N GLN A 501 -0.75 4.50 -9.52
CA GLN A 501 0.50 3.83 -9.87
C GLN A 501 1.56 3.97 -8.75
N ALA A 502 1.69 5.16 -8.17
CA ALA A 502 2.63 5.42 -7.09
C ALA A 502 2.38 4.51 -5.87
N THR A 503 1.13 4.31 -5.48
CA THR A 503 0.75 3.43 -4.36
C THR A 503 1.10 1.98 -4.67
N LEU A 504 0.90 1.54 -5.91
CA LEU A 504 1.24 0.18 -6.31
C LEU A 504 2.76 -0.04 -6.40
N GLU A 505 3.50 0.91 -6.99
CA GLU A 505 4.96 0.90 -7.01
C GLU A 505 5.54 0.84 -5.58
N ASP A 506 5.01 1.65 -4.65
CA ASP A 506 5.40 1.61 -3.24
C ASP A 506 5.04 0.27 -2.57
N ALA A 507 3.93 -0.36 -2.96
CA ALA A 507 3.53 -1.67 -2.45
C ALA A 507 4.50 -2.77 -2.91
N PHE A 508 4.86 -2.80 -4.20
CA PHE A 508 5.85 -3.73 -4.74
C PHE A 508 7.23 -3.48 -4.13
N HIS A 509 7.61 -2.21 -3.94
CA HIS A 509 8.84 -1.83 -3.24
C HIS A 509 8.87 -2.40 -1.82
N THR A 510 7.79 -2.17 -1.07
CA THR A 510 7.67 -2.66 0.30
C THR A 510 7.70 -4.20 0.33
N LYS A 511 7.05 -4.86 -0.63
CA LYS A 511 7.04 -6.33 -0.75
C LYS A 511 8.42 -6.92 -0.93
N TRP A 512 9.21 -6.42 -1.89
CA TRP A 512 10.55 -6.99 -2.09
C TRP A 512 11.46 -6.71 -0.88
N ASP A 513 11.33 -5.54 -0.24
CA ASP A 513 12.15 -5.20 0.93
C ASP A 513 11.82 -6.12 2.11
N LEU A 514 10.55 -6.48 2.29
CA LEU A 514 10.11 -7.47 3.28
C LEU A 514 10.68 -8.86 2.98
N LEU A 515 10.70 -9.27 1.71
CA LEU A 515 11.33 -10.54 1.29
C LEU A 515 12.84 -10.52 1.54
N LEU A 516 13.51 -9.37 1.37
CA LEU A 516 14.92 -9.21 1.74
C LEU A 516 15.15 -9.26 3.25
N VAL A 517 14.18 -8.84 4.08
CA VAL A 517 14.25 -9.06 5.53
C VAL A 517 14.27 -10.56 5.85
N GLN A 518 13.48 -11.36 5.14
CA GLN A 518 13.43 -12.83 5.25
C GLN A 518 14.58 -13.57 4.58
N ASP A 519 15.55 -12.85 3.98
CA ASP A 519 16.60 -13.41 3.14
C ASP A 519 16.09 -14.19 1.90
N ASP A 520 14.81 -14.00 1.52
CA ASP A 520 14.25 -14.53 0.27
C ASP A 520 14.54 -13.60 -0.89
N LEU A 521 15.76 -13.72 -1.41
CA LEU A 521 16.16 -13.01 -2.62
C LEU A 521 15.27 -13.36 -3.82
N ARG A 522 14.95 -14.65 -3.98
CA ARG A 522 14.31 -15.11 -5.21
C ARG A 522 12.94 -14.49 -5.34
N GLY A 523 12.16 -14.51 -4.26
CA GLY A 523 10.89 -13.79 -4.18
C GLY A 523 11.04 -12.28 -4.41
N ALA A 524 12.08 -11.65 -3.86
CA ALA A 524 12.34 -10.22 -4.06
C ALA A 524 12.61 -9.87 -5.55
N VAL A 525 13.41 -10.69 -6.22
CA VAL A 525 13.73 -10.55 -7.66
C VAL A 525 12.49 -10.80 -8.51
N ASP A 526 11.70 -11.82 -8.19
CA ASP A 526 10.46 -12.12 -8.90
C ASP A 526 9.44 -10.99 -8.73
N THR A 527 9.34 -10.41 -7.55
CA THR A 527 8.51 -9.22 -7.27
C THR A 527 8.94 -8.02 -8.12
N CYS A 528 10.25 -7.77 -8.23
CA CYS A 528 10.78 -6.71 -9.11
C CYS A 528 10.48 -6.99 -10.59
N ASN A 529 10.63 -8.25 -11.04
CA ASN A 529 10.32 -8.65 -12.41
C ASN A 529 8.83 -8.49 -12.72
N THR A 530 7.95 -8.81 -11.77
CA THR A 530 6.49 -8.58 -11.90
C THR A 530 6.20 -7.09 -12.02
N LEU A 531 6.79 -6.25 -11.17
CA LEU A 531 6.64 -4.80 -11.27
C LEU A 531 7.10 -4.27 -12.63
N LEU A 532 8.21 -4.79 -13.18
CA LEU A 532 8.73 -4.39 -14.50
C LEU A 532 7.86 -4.86 -15.66
N ARG A 533 7.16 -5.99 -15.52
CA ARG A 533 6.20 -6.44 -16.53
C ARG A 533 4.97 -5.54 -16.55
N MET A 534 4.50 -5.14 -15.37
CA MET A 534 3.35 -4.24 -15.21
C MET A 534 3.70 -2.80 -15.60
N TYR A 535 4.86 -2.31 -15.16
CA TYR A 535 5.33 -0.94 -15.37
C TYR A 535 6.75 -0.94 -15.96
N PRO A 536 6.90 -1.17 -17.28
CA PRO A 536 8.21 -1.20 -17.94
C PRO A 536 9.02 0.09 -17.82
N GLU A 537 8.34 1.23 -17.59
CA GLU A 537 8.97 2.54 -17.41
C GLU A 537 9.36 2.85 -15.95
N SER A 538 9.07 1.94 -15.01
CA SER A 538 9.35 2.18 -13.59
C SER A 538 10.85 2.22 -13.31
N ARG A 539 11.35 3.42 -12.98
CA ARG A 539 12.76 3.68 -12.61
C ARG A 539 13.15 3.15 -11.23
N ILE A 540 12.20 2.61 -10.48
CA ILE A 540 12.43 2.09 -9.14
C ILE A 540 12.95 0.65 -9.22
N ALA A 541 12.41 -0.13 -10.16
CA ALA A 541 12.70 -1.55 -10.28
C ALA A 541 14.10 -1.85 -10.84
N ASP A 542 14.60 -1.06 -11.81
CA ASP A 542 15.94 -1.26 -12.36
C ASP A 542 17.05 -0.92 -11.34
N ARG A 543 16.86 0.15 -10.56
CA ARG A 543 17.69 0.51 -9.42
C ARG A 543 17.67 -0.58 -8.34
N ALA A 544 16.49 -1.10 -8.00
CA ALA A 544 16.34 -2.15 -6.99
C ALA A 544 17.12 -3.41 -7.38
N LEU A 545 16.90 -3.92 -8.60
CA LEU A 545 17.65 -5.08 -9.12
C LEU A 545 19.16 -4.84 -9.09
N LEU A 546 19.62 -3.66 -9.49
CA LEU A 546 21.05 -3.34 -9.46
C LEU A 546 21.62 -3.37 -8.03
N GLN A 547 20.91 -2.80 -7.05
CA GLN A 547 21.33 -2.80 -5.65
C GLN A 547 21.36 -4.22 -5.08
N ILE A 548 20.33 -5.01 -5.37
CA ILE A 548 20.25 -6.42 -4.99
C ILE A 548 21.45 -7.21 -5.54
N GLY A 549 21.73 -7.05 -6.84
CA GLY A 549 22.87 -7.70 -7.48
C GLY A 549 24.20 -7.29 -6.85
N LYS A 550 24.39 -6.00 -6.55
CA LYS A 550 25.61 -5.48 -5.90
C LYS A 550 25.79 -6.01 -4.48
N ALA A 551 24.72 -6.06 -3.69
CA ALA A 551 24.76 -6.63 -2.34
C ALA A 551 25.22 -8.09 -2.37
N LYS A 552 24.71 -8.88 -3.30
CA LYS A 552 25.12 -10.28 -3.48
C LYS A 552 26.51 -10.44 -4.04
N LEU A 553 26.93 -9.57 -4.94
CA LEU A 553 28.30 -9.55 -5.41
C LEU A 553 29.27 -9.22 -4.26
N ALA A 554 28.88 -8.34 -3.32
CA ALA A 554 29.68 -7.99 -2.15
C ALA A 554 29.73 -9.09 -1.08
N SER A 555 28.73 -9.98 -1.04
CA SER A 555 28.64 -11.09 -0.08
C SER A 555 29.89 -11.98 -0.05
N ASP A 556 30.22 -12.47 1.15
CA ASP A 556 31.29 -13.43 1.41
C ASP A 556 30.89 -14.87 1.07
N TYR A 557 29.59 -15.14 0.91
CA TYR A 557 29.08 -16.48 0.59
C TYR A 557 29.20 -16.77 -0.91
N GLU A 558 29.92 -17.83 -1.28
CA GLU A 558 30.17 -18.17 -2.70
C GLU A 558 28.90 -18.51 -3.49
N ALA A 559 27.85 -18.94 -2.78
CA ALA A 559 26.54 -19.25 -3.35
C ALA A 559 25.81 -18.00 -3.90
N ASP A 560 26.13 -16.80 -3.41
CA ASP A 560 25.44 -15.57 -3.79
C ASP A 560 25.90 -15.02 -5.15
N TRP A 561 27.12 -15.29 -5.58
CA TRP A 561 27.68 -14.67 -6.79
C TRP A 561 27.04 -15.17 -8.09
N PRO A 562 26.69 -16.46 -8.25
CA PRO A 562 25.87 -16.92 -9.37
C PRO A 562 24.50 -16.23 -9.40
N GLU A 563 23.87 -16.03 -8.23
CA GLU A 563 22.59 -15.33 -8.13
C GLU A 563 22.72 -13.85 -8.52
N ALA A 564 23.79 -13.16 -8.07
CA ALA A 564 24.13 -11.81 -8.51
C ALA A 564 24.24 -11.70 -10.03
N SER A 565 24.87 -12.69 -10.67
CA SER A 565 24.99 -12.75 -12.14
C SER A 565 23.61 -12.85 -12.81
N GLY A 566 22.69 -13.63 -12.24
CA GLY A 566 21.30 -13.75 -12.70
C GLY A 566 20.56 -12.41 -12.62
N VAL A 567 20.74 -11.68 -11.52
CA VAL A 567 20.12 -10.36 -11.29
C VAL A 567 20.64 -9.32 -12.28
N PHE A 568 21.96 -9.20 -12.47
CA PHE A 568 22.51 -8.28 -13.47
C PHE A 568 22.06 -8.62 -14.89
N SER A 569 21.95 -9.92 -15.21
CA SER A 569 21.40 -10.37 -16.49
C SER A 569 19.93 -9.97 -16.67
N ALA A 570 19.15 -9.86 -15.60
CA ALA A 570 17.78 -9.36 -15.65
C ALA A 570 17.75 -7.86 -15.99
N VAL A 571 18.61 -7.05 -15.37
CA VAL A 571 18.73 -5.60 -15.68
C VAL A 571 19.09 -5.37 -17.15
N LEU A 572 19.94 -6.22 -17.72
CA LEU A 572 20.33 -6.11 -19.14
C LEU A 572 19.22 -6.43 -20.12
N ARG A 573 18.23 -7.25 -19.73
CA ARG A 573 17.07 -7.59 -20.56
C ARG A 573 16.01 -6.51 -20.61
N LEU A 574 16.09 -5.50 -19.74
CA LEU A 574 15.12 -4.39 -19.71
C LEU A 574 15.18 -3.60 -21.03
N THR A 575 14.06 -3.05 -21.50
CA THR A 575 14.03 -2.30 -22.77
C THR A 575 14.67 -0.92 -22.60
N GLN A 576 14.31 -0.19 -21.54
CA GLN A 576 14.85 1.13 -21.19
C GLN A 576 15.46 1.12 -19.78
N SER A 577 16.78 1.22 -19.68
CA SER A 577 17.47 1.46 -18.40
C SER A 577 18.83 2.12 -18.65
N GLU A 578 19.11 3.20 -17.92
CA GLU A 578 20.40 3.90 -17.94
C GLU A 578 21.48 3.10 -17.19
N LEU A 579 21.07 2.11 -16.37
CA LEU A 579 21.95 1.32 -15.52
C LEU A 579 22.52 0.07 -16.21
N LYS A 580 22.17 -0.16 -17.48
CA LYS A 580 22.64 -1.33 -18.24
C LYS A 580 24.15 -1.41 -18.35
N ALA A 581 24.83 -0.27 -18.53
CA ALA A 581 26.29 -0.26 -18.62
C ALA A 581 26.95 -0.71 -17.31
N GLU A 582 26.40 -0.24 -16.18
CA GLU A 582 26.84 -0.66 -14.85
C GLU A 582 26.52 -2.13 -14.56
N ALA A 583 25.31 -2.58 -14.90
CA ALA A 583 24.90 -3.97 -14.74
C ALA A 583 25.80 -4.93 -15.55
N GLN A 584 26.15 -4.57 -16.79
CA GLN A 584 27.06 -5.36 -17.63
C GLN A 584 28.45 -5.46 -17.00
N PHE A 585 28.95 -4.37 -16.42
CA PHE A 585 30.22 -4.35 -15.71
C PHE A 585 30.19 -5.23 -14.46
N CYS A 586 29.15 -5.09 -13.61
CA CYS A 586 29.00 -5.91 -12.42
C CYS A 586 28.78 -7.39 -12.75
N LEU A 587 28.11 -7.72 -13.86
CA LEU A 587 28.00 -9.09 -14.36
C LEU A 587 29.38 -9.70 -14.64
N ALA A 588 30.27 -8.93 -15.29
CA ALA A 588 31.63 -9.37 -15.55
C ALA A 588 32.43 -9.57 -14.24
N GLN A 589 32.25 -8.68 -13.26
CA GLN A 589 32.83 -8.83 -11.91
C GLN A 589 32.33 -10.08 -11.19
N SER A 590 31.05 -10.44 -11.34
CA SER A 590 30.50 -11.68 -10.78
C SER A 590 31.18 -12.91 -11.37
N PHE A 591 31.38 -12.95 -12.69
CA PHE A 591 32.10 -14.06 -13.34
C PHE A 591 33.57 -14.14 -12.90
N GLU A 592 34.23 -12.99 -12.74
CA GLU A 592 35.58 -12.91 -12.19
C GLU A 592 35.64 -13.50 -10.77
N LYS A 593 34.76 -13.07 -9.87
CA LYS A 593 34.72 -13.53 -8.47
C LYS A 593 34.44 -15.03 -8.36
N ILE A 594 33.45 -15.53 -9.10
CA ILE A 594 33.10 -16.97 -9.14
C ILE A 594 34.29 -17.83 -9.55
N ALA A 595 35.06 -17.39 -10.54
CA ALA A 595 36.13 -18.21 -11.06
C ALA A 595 37.41 -18.12 -10.25
N TYR A 596 37.72 -16.97 -9.64
CA TYR A 596 38.84 -16.88 -8.70
C TYR A 596 38.62 -17.75 -7.45
N ALA A 597 37.38 -17.92 -7.00
CA ALA A 597 37.07 -18.87 -5.93
C ALA A 597 37.40 -20.32 -6.31
N LYS A 598 37.21 -20.69 -7.58
CA LYS A 598 37.60 -22.02 -8.11
C LYS A 598 39.12 -22.20 -8.22
N GLN A 599 39.89 -21.11 -8.25
CA GLN A 599 41.35 -21.10 -8.39
C GLN A 599 42.09 -20.91 -7.06
N LYS A 600 41.44 -21.12 -5.90
CA LYS A 600 42.01 -20.83 -4.56
C LYS A 600 43.40 -21.41 -4.27
N ASN A 601 43.79 -22.51 -4.91
CA ASN A 601 45.07 -23.21 -4.68
C ASN A 601 46.08 -23.10 -5.84
N VAL A 602 45.91 -22.13 -6.73
CA VAL A 602 46.83 -21.90 -7.86
C VAL A 602 47.76 -20.72 -7.54
N GLU A 603 49.07 -20.88 -7.73
CA GLU A 603 50.08 -19.83 -7.49
C GLU A 603 49.83 -18.57 -8.33
N THR A 604 49.32 -18.74 -9.55
CA THR A 604 48.98 -17.65 -10.47
C THR A 604 47.49 -17.71 -10.80
N ARG A 605 46.72 -16.74 -10.31
CA ARG A 605 45.30 -16.60 -10.66
C ARG A 605 45.18 -15.99 -12.04
N VAL A 606 44.46 -16.65 -12.94
CA VAL A 606 44.26 -16.19 -14.32
C VAL A 606 42.80 -15.78 -14.50
N LEU A 607 42.58 -14.58 -15.04
CA LEU A 607 41.24 -14.09 -15.34
C LEU A 607 40.55 -15.06 -16.34
N PRO A 608 39.34 -15.56 -16.10
CA PRO A 608 38.71 -16.54 -17.00
C PRO A 608 38.21 -15.92 -18.29
N GLN A 609 38.25 -16.69 -19.39
CA GLN A 609 37.77 -16.25 -20.71
C GLN A 609 36.32 -15.72 -20.69
N ASN A 610 35.41 -16.32 -19.93
CA ASN A 610 34.02 -15.86 -19.84
C ASN A 610 33.90 -14.45 -19.24
N SER A 611 34.73 -14.11 -18.25
CA SER A 611 34.73 -12.76 -17.66
C SER A 611 35.31 -11.71 -18.62
N VAL A 612 36.35 -12.08 -19.38
CA VAL A 612 36.95 -11.25 -20.42
C VAL A 612 35.94 -10.91 -21.51
N LEU A 613 35.15 -11.91 -21.94
CA LEU A 613 34.07 -11.71 -22.91
C LEU A 613 33.00 -10.74 -22.38
N ALA A 614 32.61 -10.86 -21.11
CA ALA A 614 31.64 -9.97 -20.49
C ALA A 614 32.15 -8.52 -20.35
N TYR A 615 33.42 -8.33 -20.00
CA TYR A 615 34.05 -6.99 -19.97
C TYR A 615 34.15 -6.39 -21.38
N LYS A 616 34.55 -7.18 -22.40
CA LYS A 616 34.52 -6.72 -23.80
C LYS A 616 33.11 -6.31 -24.24
N ALA A 617 32.09 -7.08 -23.87
CA ALA A 617 30.71 -6.76 -24.17
C ALA A 617 30.27 -5.44 -23.50
N CYS A 618 30.75 -5.12 -22.29
CA CYS A 618 30.51 -3.82 -21.65
C CYS A 618 31.09 -2.67 -22.47
N ALA A 619 32.37 -2.76 -22.83
CA ALA A 619 33.06 -1.71 -23.58
C ALA A 619 32.48 -1.49 -24.99
N ASN A 620 32.15 -2.57 -25.70
CA ASN A 620 31.65 -2.49 -27.07
C ASN A 620 30.20 -2.01 -27.14
N THR A 621 29.35 -2.45 -26.20
CA THR A 621 27.93 -2.09 -26.18
C THR A 621 27.71 -0.69 -25.60
N TYR A 622 28.55 -0.26 -24.66
CA TYR A 622 28.40 1.01 -23.94
C TYR A 622 29.70 1.84 -23.94
N PRO A 623 30.20 2.26 -25.11
CA PRO A 623 31.51 2.93 -25.22
C PRO A 623 31.57 4.25 -24.43
N GLU A 624 30.51 5.06 -24.43
CA GLU A 624 30.50 6.35 -23.72
C GLU A 624 30.37 6.20 -22.18
N SER A 625 30.20 4.97 -21.68
CA SER A 625 30.05 4.73 -20.25
C SER A 625 31.38 4.86 -19.50
N ALA A 626 31.32 5.39 -18.27
CA ALA A 626 32.45 5.38 -17.34
C ALA A 626 33.00 3.96 -17.07
N PHE A 627 32.19 2.92 -17.30
CA PHE A 627 32.59 1.51 -17.11
C PHE A 627 33.29 0.89 -18.32
N ALA A 628 33.27 1.53 -19.50
CA ALA A 628 33.94 1.02 -20.69
C ALA A 628 35.45 0.93 -20.48
N GLY A 629 36.05 2.00 -19.96
CA GLY A 629 37.48 2.05 -19.64
C GLY A 629 37.91 1.03 -18.60
N GLN A 630 37.14 0.90 -17.52
CA GLN A 630 37.40 -0.09 -16.47
C GLN A 630 37.34 -1.52 -17.00
N SER A 631 36.41 -1.78 -17.93
CA SER A 631 36.26 -3.07 -18.59
C SER A 631 37.45 -3.38 -19.51
N LEU A 632 37.85 -2.42 -20.35
CA LEU A 632 39.00 -2.56 -21.24
C LEU A 632 40.29 -2.79 -20.45
N GLU A 633 40.45 -2.11 -19.31
CA GLU A 633 41.58 -2.33 -18.43
C GLU A 633 41.69 -3.79 -17.97
N LYS A 634 40.57 -4.39 -17.55
CA LYS A 634 40.52 -5.79 -17.13
C LYS A 634 40.89 -6.74 -18.26
N VAL A 635 40.44 -6.46 -19.48
CA VAL A 635 40.76 -7.25 -20.69
C VAL A 635 42.24 -7.16 -21.04
N VAL A 636 42.82 -5.96 -21.02
CA VAL A 636 44.26 -5.74 -21.26
C VAL A 636 45.09 -6.45 -20.21
N GLN A 637 44.70 -6.33 -18.94
CA GLN A 637 45.36 -7.00 -17.82
C GLN A 637 45.41 -8.52 -18.03
N PHE A 638 44.30 -9.12 -18.45
CA PHE A 638 44.24 -10.55 -18.76
C PHE A 638 45.25 -10.94 -19.84
N TYR A 639 45.33 -10.21 -20.96
CA TYR A 639 46.27 -10.52 -22.03
C TYR A 639 47.73 -10.43 -21.58
N ILE A 640 48.06 -9.45 -20.74
CA ILE A 640 49.40 -9.33 -20.15
C ILE A 640 49.71 -10.50 -19.23
N GLU A 641 48.76 -10.93 -18.38
CA GLU A 641 48.92 -12.07 -17.47
C GLU A 641 49.04 -13.40 -18.19
N THR A 642 48.37 -13.58 -19.33
CA THR A 642 48.49 -14.78 -20.17
C THR A 642 49.67 -14.73 -21.14
N GLU A 643 50.54 -13.72 -21.03
CA GLU A 643 51.70 -13.49 -21.89
C GLU A 643 51.36 -13.30 -23.39
N ASP A 644 50.11 -12.95 -23.69
CA ASP A 644 49.63 -12.64 -25.04
C ASP A 644 49.80 -11.14 -25.33
N TYR A 645 51.06 -10.70 -25.33
CA TYR A 645 51.40 -9.28 -25.41
C TYR A 645 50.96 -8.64 -26.73
N GLN A 646 50.94 -9.40 -27.83
CA GLN A 646 50.53 -8.88 -29.13
C GLN A 646 49.06 -8.46 -29.11
N ARG A 647 48.15 -9.31 -28.61
CA ARG A 647 46.72 -8.96 -28.50
C ARG A 647 46.47 -7.81 -27.53
N ALA A 648 47.28 -7.71 -26.48
CA ALA A 648 47.21 -6.56 -25.56
C ALA A 648 47.52 -5.25 -26.31
N VAL A 649 48.58 -5.24 -27.13
CA VAL A 649 48.98 -4.07 -27.94
C VAL A 649 47.92 -3.74 -28.99
N ASP A 650 47.45 -4.73 -29.76
CA ASP A 650 46.43 -4.53 -30.80
C ASP A 650 45.15 -3.93 -30.21
N LEU A 651 44.71 -4.40 -29.04
CA LEU A 651 43.56 -3.84 -28.34
C LEU A 651 43.82 -2.41 -27.87
N MET A 652 45.00 -2.12 -27.34
CA MET A 652 45.35 -0.75 -26.92
C MET A 652 45.42 0.21 -28.11
N GLU A 653 45.92 -0.22 -29.28
CA GLU A 653 45.87 0.59 -30.50
C GLU A 653 44.43 0.94 -30.88
N LEU A 654 43.52 -0.03 -30.84
CA LEU A 654 42.10 0.20 -31.10
C LEU A 654 41.49 1.17 -30.08
N VAL A 655 41.78 0.98 -28.79
CA VAL A 655 41.26 1.85 -27.72
C VAL A 655 41.71 3.30 -27.90
N PHE A 656 42.96 3.55 -28.30
CA PHE A 656 43.44 4.92 -28.56
C PHE A 656 42.89 5.53 -29.85
N GLN A 657 42.36 4.73 -30.77
CA GLN A 657 41.66 5.22 -31.95
C GLN A 657 40.20 5.56 -31.63
N ASP A 658 39.51 4.69 -30.89
CA ASP A 658 38.08 4.80 -30.62
C ASP A 658 37.77 5.77 -29.47
N PHE A 659 38.70 5.96 -28.53
CA PHE A 659 38.53 6.83 -27.36
C PHE A 659 39.54 7.99 -27.40
N VAL A 660 39.14 9.10 -28.00
CA VAL A 660 39.92 10.35 -28.01
C VAL A 660 39.49 11.15 -26.76
N ASP A 661 40.38 11.31 -25.78
CA ASP A 661 40.16 12.05 -24.51
C ASP A 661 39.50 11.31 -23.33
N ALA A 662 39.46 9.98 -23.35
CA ALA A 662 38.94 9.24 -22.20
C ALA A 662 39.87 9.32 -20.98
N SER A 663 39.30 9.51 -19.78
CA SER A 663 40.06 9.73 -18.54
C SER A 663 40.88 8.53 -18.07
N PHE A 664 40.74 7.37 -18.70
CA PHE A 664 41.44 6.12 -18.35
C PHE A 664 42.62 5.79 -19.28
N LEU A 665 42.86 6.60 -20.32
CA LEU A 665 43.93 6.40 -21.30
C LEU A 665 45.32 6.48 -20.66
N ASP A 666 45.47 7.25 -19.60
CA ASP A 666 46.71 7.36 -18.83
C ASP A 666 47.16 6.01 -18.24
N VAL A 667 46.24 5.26 -17.63
CA VAL A 667 46.50 3.91 -17.12
C VAL A 667 46.78 2.94 -18.27
N MET A 668 46.09 3.08 -19.40
CA MET A 668 46.33 2.24 -20.59
C MET A 668 47.72 2.45 -21.20
N LEU A 669 48.22 3.69 -21.30
CA LEU A 669 49.58 3.95 -21.79
C LEU A 669 50.65 3.29 -20.93
N LEU A 670 50.47 3.29 -19.60
CA LEU A 670 51.40 2.62 -18.69
C LEU A 670 51.39 1.10 -18.94
N LYS A 671 50.22 0.49 -19.07
CA LYS A 671 50.10 -0.96 -19.36
C LYS A 671 50.63 -1.31 -20.76
N TRP A 672 50.46 -0.42 -21.73
CA TRP A 672 51.03 -0.56 -23.07
C TRP A 672 52.55 -0.62 -23.00
N ALA A 673 53.18 0.32 -22.28
CA ALA A 673 54.62 0.31 -22.10
C ALA A 673 55.12 -0.99 -21.42
N VAL A 674 54.38 -1.49 -20.42
CA VAL A 674 54.70 -2.77 -19.75
C VAL A 674 54.62 -3.94 -20.73
N ALA A 675 53.52 -4.06 -21.50
CA ALA A 675 53.33 -5.13 -22.46
C ALA A 675 54.42 -5.14 -23.55
N VAL A 676 54.75 -3.97 -24.10
CA VAL A 676 55.76 -3.80 -25.15
C VAL A 676 57.18 -4.08 -24.63
N HIS A 677 57.48 -3.70 -23.39
CA HIS A 677 58.75 -4.06 -22.75
C HIS A 677 58.87 -5.59 -22.57
N LYS A 678 57.79 -6.24 -22.10
CA LYS A 678 57.74 -7.70 -21.96
C LYS A 678 57.83 -8.44 -23.30
N MET A 679 57.39 -7.81 -24.39
CA MET A 679 57.55 -8.29 -25.76
C MET A 679 58.99 -8.13 -26.31
N GLY A 680 59.90 -7.52 -25.54
CA GLY A 680 61.30 -7.36 -25.92
C GLY A 680 61.62 -6.09 -26.71
N ASN A 681 60.72 -5.09 -26.71
CA ASN A 681 60.93 -3.82 -27.40
C ASN A 681 61.00 -2.62 -26.42
N PRO A 682 62.14 -2.42 -25.72
CA PRO A 682 62.27 -1.36 -24.71
C PRO A 682 62.20 0.06 -25.31
N GLU A 683 62.61 0.24 -26.57
CA GLU A 683 62.57 1.55 -27.23
C GLU A 683 61.12 2.04 -27.40
N LEU A 684 60.23 1.17 -27.88
CA LEU A 684 58.82 1.52 -28.02
C LEU A 684 58.14 1.72 -26.65
N ALA A 685 58.53 0.95 -25.63
CA ALA A 685 58.06 1.18 -24.26
C ALA A 685 58.46 2.58 -23.74
N ARG A 686 59.70 3.02 -24.00
CA ARG A 686 60.17 4.37 -23.64
C ARG A 686 59.38 5.47 -24.37
N VAL A 687 59.05 5.26 -25.64
CA VAL A 687 58.20 6.19 -26.41
C VAL A 687 56.82 6.35 -25.76
N LYS A 688 56.16 5.24 -25.40
CA LYS A 688 54.82 5.28 -24.77
C LYS A 688 54.84 5.89 -23.37
N LEU A 689 55.90 5.68 -22.59
CA LEU A 689 56.07 6.35 -21.29
C LEU A 689 56.28 7.85 -21.41
N ASN A 690 57.05 8.29 -22.42
CA ASN A 690 57.22 9.72 -22.70
C ASN A 690 55.90 10.35 -23.15
N GLN A 691 55.11 9.63 -23.95
CA GLN A 691 53.77 10.06 -24.35
C GLN A 691 52.87 10.27 -23.12
N LEU A 692 52.83 9.30 -22.20
CA LEU A 692 52.08 9.41 -20.95
C LEU A 692 52.48 10.64 -20.11
N ILE A 693 53.78 10.90 -19.99
CA ILE A 693 54.31 12.05 -19.22
C ILE A 693 53.94 13.39 -19.87
N ALA A 694 53.94 13.44 -21.21
CA ALA A 694 53.64 14.66 -21.96
C ALA A 694 52.14 14.97 -22.00
N GLU A 695 51.31 13.97 -22.28
CA GLU A 695 49.87 14.14 -22.48
C GLU A 695 49.08 14.16 -21.17
N TYR A 696 49.53 13.43 -20.14
CA TYR A 696 48.80 13.29 -18.86
C TYR A 696 49.65 13.68 -17.65
N PRO A 697 50.11 14.94 -17.51
CA PRO A 697 51.05 15.39 -16.47
C PRO A 697 50.50 15.42 -15.03
N ASN A 698 49.18 15.24 -14.85
CA ASN A 698 48.52 15.22 -13.54
C ASN A 698 47.98 13.82 -13.14
N SER A 699 48.22 12.79 -13.95
CA SER A 699 47.81 11.42 -13.67
C SER A 699 48.46 10.83 -12.41
N LYS A 700 47.70 9.99 -11.69
CA LYS A 700 48.17 9.25 -10.50
C LYS A 700 49.29 8.26 -10.82
N VAL A 701 49.38 7.78 -12.07
CA VAL A 701 50.35 6.73 -12.47
C VAL A 701 51.70 7.28 -12.95
N ILE A 702 51.87 8.60 -13.08
CA ILE A 702 53.09 9.22 -13.60
C ILE A 702 54.33 8.87 -12.81
N ARG A 703 54.26 8.89 -11.47
CA ARG A 703 55.43 8.58 -10.64
C ARG A 703 55.95 7.18 -10.91
N THR A 704 55.04 6.23 -11.15
CA THR A 704 55.36 4.87 -11.54
C THR A 704 55.93 4.83 -12.95
N ALA A 705 55.33 5.57 -13.89
CA ALA A 705 55.81 5.67 -15.26
C ALA A 705 57.22 6.26 -15.38
N MET A 706 57.54 7.32 -14.62
CA MET A 706 58.87 7.92 -14.57
C MET A 706 59.91 6.94 -14.03
N ARG A 707 59.61 6.27 -12.90
CA ARG A 707 60.48 5.23 -12.35
C ARG A 707 60.70 4.08 -13.33
N PHE A 708 59.66 3.67 -14.04
CA PHE A 708 59.75 2.60 -15.01
C PHE A 708 60.59 3.03 -16.23
N ARG A 709 60.39 4.26 -16.72
CA ARG A 709 61.19 4.84 -17.81
C ARG A 709 62.67 4.95 -17.43
N ASP A 710 62.97 5.34 -16.20
CA ASP A 710 64.36 5.51 -15.73
C ASP A 710 65.06 4.16 -15.50
N ALA A 711 64.30 3.06 -15.42
CA ALA A 711 64.81 1.69 -15.28
C ALA A 711 64.97 0.95 -16.63
N LEU A 712 64.40 1.49 -17.71
CA LEU A 712 64.53 1.02 -19.10
C LEU A 712 65.78 1.61 -19.76
#